data_AF-A0A2A6BA76-F1
#
_entry.id   AF-A0A2A6BA76-F1
#
_cell.length_a   1.000
_cell.length_b   1.000
_cell.length_c   1.000
_cell.angle_alpha   90.00
_cell.angle_beta   90.00
_cell.angle_gamma   90.00
#
_symmetry.space_group_name_H-M   'P 1'
#
loop_
_entity.id
_entity.type
_entity.pdbx_description
1 polymer ?
#
loop_
_entity_poly.entity_id
_entity_poly.type
_entity_poly.pdbx_seq_one_letter_code
_entity_poly.pdbx_strand_id
1 'polypeptide(L)'
;MERPFQQGNGHMSESFVRFADPPDHHHHRANGYAAHHNPHQQQQPQHRTTAYQQQQQQPHCALHNPDRSTALRPSIIPATDVLMRRMRRLPGFKDIPETLLFGLLAGSNGSADKLQEGVTLFEQGERTGFWYLLLSGQVEVYLPSRTHGLDATIPLNVLSAGSLFGELEVPVHTCSARTRKPSEFVRIAQSAFVNLYNKNADILHSIVLVMQDMVSEEKVPTPPLDGQYGMMSRQGFAGDIRPHALNDPFSDNGYERGVDVDQFGNDMEFTACDRVASLPQHETQSIVEFTNSMGLYSRLQEVGRILQREMATTDPKMNADRTIQGRHYMSSMIGAEMVDWLLNATLKTSTTGAALSRFQVAGMWQALLESDVIAHVSNEQYFADKQILYKWTHQTRPMRDPVEDTTDELTSAIFLLSTIGPDSLFRMILSKCPSERTPEELELVYEELLHVKALAHLSTMVKRELAAVIGIETHNNAGTVIFHQGDPGACWYIILRGAVDVSIRGKGVVCTLREGDDFGKLALVNESKRAATIILRDDEAQILRDVEANTVRLKEHGQDVLVLEKVFTPRGAVVQGRQESHCTYSVMAGLAEKMLEYLLETRIDAQEEDVTSVNPTLQDFLLTHPIYMPTNILCNSLKKYYTRHPMVTSIFPSTDVVIQEDTEQILTAKRRVVTFVALWVKTLGLHYFLDPSANSFIEELYCCVLEDAQTLPGMSPVLSRMKSCREARDRVMLSLSRHSQIVLDCGVYAPTSTAPHCLPIDTCRQVFRHPDASTFVLTVRMDKRVADVIEMCRPHIRSSASQEMLVLTEVKSNGERLVLAPNDISLPTMLTLNGKLFVSAREEVDHLMVHDGENGPIPSGTSVLDLYGSAELATQLGFFHMELFHATNELETIAQVFGRDAFPGHIPSNLDLLLRRFNEVQYWATTEVLVSPAPKRVQSLRKLIKIAHYSKQQGDLLSLFAIVLGLSNVAVSRLSMTWEKLPSRVKRMFSELESLLDPTRNHRAYRSLIAKMQPPFVPFIPLLLKDLTFIHEGNKTFFNGLVNFEKMHMIANVIRTFKECKASASGVTGILHRDEKPDSQLHIRNLRVIDDQRRLLEMSYLIEPKMSKR
;
A
#
# COMPACT_ATOMS: atom_id res chain seq x y z
N MET A 1 -53.21 -13.59 29.00
CA MET A 1 -53.65 -14.94 29.43
C MET A 1 -54.50 -15.54 28.31
N GLU A 2 -54.55 -16.87 28.27
CA GLU A 2 -55.55 -17.71 27.57
C GLU A 2 -55.65 -17.69 26.03
N ARG A 3 -55.83 -18.91 25.52
CA ARG A 3 -56.16 -19.39 24.17
C ARG A 3 -57.63 -19.88 24.21
N PRO A 4 -58.40 -20.01 23.12
CA PRO A 4 -58.21 -21.15 22.21
C PRO A 4 -58.65 -21.02 20.72
N PHE A 5 -58.19 -22.03 19.94
CA PHE A 5 -58.79 -22.79 18.81
C PHE A 5 -60.14 -22.33 18.18
N GLN A 6 -60.43 -22.56 16.89
CA GLN A 6 -60.40 -23.88 16.18
C GLN A 6 -59.97 -23.86 14.68
N GLN A 7 -60.01 -25.05 14.05
CA GLN A 7 -59.47 -25.42 12.72
C GLN A 7 -60.61 -25.83 11.74
N GLY A 8 -60.30 -26.08 10.45
CA GLY A 8 -61.05 -27.09 9.67
C GLY A 8 -61.05 -27.05 8.12
N ASN A 9 -60.04 -27.66 7.49
CA ASN A 9 -60.03 -28.34 6.15
C ASN A 9 -60.47 -27.55 4.88
N GLY A 10 -60.16 -27.89 3.61
CA GLY A 10 -59.62 -29.08 2.91
C GLY A 10 -60.64 -29.58 1.86
N HIS A 11 -60.36 -30.02 0.62
CA HIS A 11 -59.13 -30.44 -0.09
C HIS A 11 -59.38 -30.52 -1.64
N MET A 12 -58.33 -30.58 -2.49
CA MET A 12 -58.27 -31.25 -3.84
C MET A 12 -59.13 -30.70 -5.03
N SER A 13 -58.87 -30.97 -6.34
CA SER A 13 -57.73 -31.60 -7.07
C SER A 13 -57.69 -31.28 -8.61
N GLU A 14 -56.46 -31.07 -9.14
CA GLU A 14 -55.84 -31.64 -10.38
C GLU A 14 -56.35 -31.50 -11.86
N SER A 15 -55.36 -31.56 -12.78
CA SER A 15 -55.35 -32.17 -14.15
C SER A 15 -55.66 -31.39 -15.47
N PHE A 16 -54.64 -30.69 -16.00
CA PHE A 16 -53.94 -30.88 -17.31
C PHE A 16 -54.64 -31.31 -18.66
N VAL A 17 -54.10 -30.76 -19.78
CA VAL A 17 -53.82 -31.37 -21.15
C VAL A 17 -54.70 -31.06 -22.43
N ARG A 18 -54.10 -30.28 -23.37
CA ARG A 18 -54.06 -30.33 -24.88
C ARG A 18 -55.11 -29.71 -25.88
N PHE A 19 -54.53 -29.01 -26.89
CA PHE A 19 -54.83 -28.82 -28.35
C PHE A 19 -56.20 -28.34 -28.91
N ALA A 20 -56.20 -27.26 -29.73
CA ALA A 20 -56.35 -27.29 -31.22
C ALA A 20 -56.53 -25.89 -31.89
N ASP A 21 -56.08 -25.74 -33.16
CA ASP A 21 -56.32 -24.64 -34.13
C ASP A 21 -57.47 -25.00 -35.13
N PRO A 22 -57.82 -24.28 -36.25
CA PRO A 22 -57.36 -22.99 -36.83
C PRO A 22 -58.58 -22.00 -37.03
N PRO A 23 -58.97 -21.31 -38.17
CA PRO A 23 -58.57 -21.27 -39.60
C PRO A 23 -58.22 -19.85 -40.19
N ASP A 24 -58.01 -19.76 -41.52
CA ASP A 24 -57.64 -18.57 -42.32
C ASP A 24 -58.80 -17.83 -43.05
N HIS A 25 -58.56 -16.58 -43.54
CA HIS A 25 -58.51 -16.30 -45.00
C HIS A 25 -58.19 -14.83 -45.45
N HIS A 26 -57.06 -14.71 -46.18
CA HIS A 26 -56.82 -13.98 -47.46
C HIS A 26 -57.01 -12.45 -47.74
N HIS A 27 -55.90 -11.89 -48.31
CA HIS A 27 -55.81 -10.93 -49.45
C HIS A 27 -56.07 -9.41 -49.21
N HIS A 28 -55.50 -8.44 -49.99
CA HIS A 28 -54.77 -8.50 -51.28
C HIS A 28 -53.76 -7.34 -51.57
N ARG A 29 -52.56 -7.69 -52.08
CA ARG A 29 -51.77 -7.11 -53.22
C ARG A 29 -51.12 -5.69 -53.29
N ALA A 30 -49.87 -5.71 -53.83
CA ALA A 30 -49.21 -4.78 -54.81
C ALA A 30 -48.72 -3.38 -54.36
N ASN A 31 -47.69 -2.71 -54.94
CA ASN A 31 -46.51 -3.00 -55.82
C ASN A 31 -45.60 -1.72 -55.78
N GLY A 32 -44.31 -1.63 -56.15
CA GLY A 32 -43.27 -2.56 -56.65
C GLY A 32 -42.11 -1.79 -57.37
N TYR A 33 -40.96 -2.46 -57.66
CA TYR A 33 -39.81 -1.99 -58.50
C TYR A 33 -38.89 -0.86 -57.95
N ALA A 34 -37.59 -0.70 -58.27
CA ALA A 34 -36.51 -1.52 -58.92
C ALA A 34 -35.16 -0.72 -58.88
N ALA A 35 -33.95 -1.20 -59.24
CA ALA A 35 -33.24 -2.50 -59.14
C ALA A 35 -31.76 -2.36 -59.62
N HIS A 36 -30.87 -3.32 -59.25
CA HIS A 36 -29.48 -3.55 -59.77
C HIS A 36 -28.39 -2.50 -59.41
N HIS A 37 -27.07 -2.80 -59.38
CA HIS A 37 -26.27 -3.95 -59.89
C HIS A 37 -25.32 -4.61 -58.84
N ASN A 38 -24.50 -5.59 -59.27
CA ASN A 38 -23.55 -6.47 -58.55
C ASN A 38 -22.48 -6.96 -59.60
N PRO A 39 -21.42 -7.79 -59.38
CA PRO A 39 -20.77 -8.34 -58.16
C PRO A 39 -19.19 -8.38 -58.18
N HIS A 40 -18.57 -9.03 -57.17
CA HIS A 40 -17.19 -9.61 -57.08
C HIS A 40 -15.98 -8.63 -57.00
N GLN A 41 -14.94 -8.83 -56.16
CA GLN A 41 -14.07 -10.02 -55.96
C GLN A 41 -13.51 -10.17 -54.51
N GLN A 42 -12.57 -11.11 -54.32
CA GLN A 42 -11.96 -11.54 -53.04
C GLN A 42 -10.63 -10.81 -52.72
N GLN A 43 -10.28 -10.63 -51.44
CA GLN A 43 -9.03 -11.14 -50.80
C GLN A 43 -8.89 -10.70 -49.32
N GLN A 44 -7.84 -11.19 -48.64
CA GLN A 44 -7.60 -11.09 -47.18
C GLN A 44 -6.62 -9.94 -46.79
N PRO A 45 -6.43 -9.63 -45.49
CA PRO A 45 -6.00 -8.29 -45.04
C PRO A 45 -4.48 -8.07 -44.92
N GLN A 46 -4.07 -6.80 -44.80
CA GLN A 46 -2.75 -6.40 -44.32
C GLN A 46 -2.82 -5.19 -43.36
N HIS A 47 -1.88 -5.14 -42.41
CA HIS A 47 -1.66 -4.00 -41.51
C HIS A 47 -1.05 -2.80 -42.25
N ARG A 48 -1.32 -1.57 -41.79
CA ARG A 48 -0.26 -0.55 -41.65
C ARG A 48 -0.60 0.58 -40.68
N THR A 49 0.41 0.92 -39.88
CA THR A 49 0.56 2.15 -39.07
C THR A 49 0.91 3.34 -39.95
N THR A 50 0.46 4.56 -39.59
CA THR A 50 1.33 5.76 -39.46
C THR A 50 0.62 6.96 -38.83
N ALA A 51 1.36 7.63 -37.94
CA ALA A 51 1.47 9.08 -37.70
C ALA A 51 0.25 10.03 -37.74
N TYR A 52 0.14 10.83 -36.67
CA TYR A 52 -0.27 12.25 -36.74
C TYR A 52 0.64 13.07 -35.83
N GLN A 53 1.13 14.21 -36.30
CA GLN A 53 1.93 15.16 -35.50
C GLN A 53 1.65 16.60 -35.96
N GLN A 54 1.59 17.52 -35.00
CA GLN A 54 1.63 18.99 -35.13
C GLN A 54 0.52 19.68 -35.94
N GLN A 55 -0.12 20.68 -35.33
CA GLN A 55 0.38 22.06 -35.44
C GLN A 55 -0.08 22.93 -34.25
N GLN A 56 0.82 23.79 -33.78
CA GLN A 56 0.50 24.93 -32.91
C GLN A 56 0.51 26.20 -33.77
N GLN A 57 -0.31 27.20 -33.45
CA GLN A 57 -0.16 28.55 -33.97
C GLN A 57 -0.35 29.58 -32.84
N GLN A 58 0.54 30.57 -32.81
CA GLN A 58 0.40 31.80 -32.02
C GLN A 58 -0.27 32.88 -32.88
N PRO A 59 -0.81 33.93 -32.24
CA PRO A 59 -0.55 35.28 -32.73
C PRO A 59 -0.08 36.24 -31.62
N HIS A 60 0.45 37.40 -32.03
CA HIS A 60 1.15 38.35 -31.17
C HIS A 60 0.52 39.77 -31.21
N CYS A 61 0.75 40.53 -30.13
CA CYS A 61 0.80 42.02 -30.05
C CYS A 61 -0.49 42.90 -29.97
N ALA A 62 -0.62 43.51 -28.79
CA ALA A 62 -0.67 44.97 -28.50
C ALA A 62 -1.97 45.82 -28.68
N LEU A 63 -2.37 46.51 -27.59
CA LEU A 63 -2.21 47.98 -27.42
C LEU A 63 -2.61 48.46 -25.98
N HIS A 64 -2.37 49.75 -25.67
CA HIS A 64 -2.54 50.37 -24.34
C HIS A 64 -3.99 50.81 -24.00
N ASN A 65 -4.34 50.78 -22.70
CA ASN A 65 -4.82 51.97 -21.98
C ASN A 65 -4.65 51.82 -20.43
N PRO A 66 -4.42 52.89 -19.65
CA PRO A 66 -4.22 52.82 -18.19
C PRO A 66 -5.49 53.15 -17.36
N ASP A 67 -5.33 53.13 -16.03
CA ASP A 67 -6.23 53.69 -14.99
C ASP A 67 -7.65 53.09 -14.79
N ARG A 68 -7.78 52.19 -13.79
CA ARG A 68 -8.31 52.58 -12.44
C ARG A 68 -8.41 51.45 -11.40
N SER A 69 -8.36 51.86 -10.14
CA SER A 69 -8.83 51.21 -8.90
C SER A 69 -8.36 49.77 -8.59
N THR A 70 -7.50 49.68 -7.57
CA THR A 70 -7.11 48.44 -6.88
C THR A 70 -8.30 47.76 -6.18
N ALA A 71 -8.61 46.52 -6.57
CA ALA A 71 -9.29 45.54 -5.73
C ALA A 71 -8.26 44.48 -5.29
N LEU A 72 -8.17 44.22 -3.98
CA LEU A 72 -7.22 43.25 -3.43
C LEU A 72 -7.61 41.83 -3.86
N ARG A 73 -6.78 41.20 -4.69
CA ARG A 73 -6.92 39.77 -5.02
C ARG A 73 -6.62 38.90 -3.79
N PRO A 74 -7.29 37.74 -3.64
CA PRO A 74 -7.12 36.88 -2.47
C PRO A 74 -5.70 36.33 -2.36
N SER A 75 -5.20 36.20 -1.14
CA SER A 75 -3.89 35.63 -0.83
C SER A 75 -3.89 34.10 -0.94
N ILE A 76 -4.03 33.62 -2.17
CA ILE A 76 -3.72 32.24 -2.57
C ILE A 76 -2.27 31.96 -2.16
N ILE A 77 -2.03 30.91 -1.38
CA ILE A 77 -0.69 30.37 -1.18
C ILE A 77 -0.19 29.92 -2.57
N PRO A 78 0.89 30.49 -3.13
CA PRO A 78 1.30 30.18 -4.49
C PRO A 78 1.49 28.68 -4.74
N ALA A 79 1.22 28.20 -5.96
CA ALA A 79 1.50 26.79 -6.31
C ALA A 79 3.00 26.46 -6.11
N THR A 80 3.87 27.45 -6.36
CA THR A 80 5.29 27.47 -6.01
C THR A 80 5.54 27.16 -4.54
N ASP A 81 4.80 27.72 -3.58
CA ASP A 81 4.95 27.47 -2.14
C ASP A 81 4.69 26.00 -1.76
N VAL A 82 3.76 25.34 -2.47
CA VAL A 82 3.44 23.92 -2.27
C VAL A 82 4.53 23.04 -2.89
N LEU A 83 4.99 23.37 -4.09
CA LEU A 83 6.11 22.67 -4.74
C LEU A 83 7.42 22.84 -3.96
N MET A 84 7.75 24.04 -3.47
CA MET A 84 8.89 24.32 -2.58
C MET A 84 8.89 23.38 -1.37
N ARG A 85 7.73 23.19 -0.71
CA ARG A 85 7.59 22.28 0.45
C ARG A 85 7.63 20.80 0.08
N ARG A 86 7.35 20.43 -1.18
CA ARG A 86 7.58 19.07 -1.71
C ARG A 86 9.06 18.85 -2.01
N MET A 87 9.70 19.77 -2.73
CA MET A 87 11.14 19.75 -3.04
C MET A 87 11.98 19.63 -1.77
N ARG A 88 11.71 20.46 -0.75
CA ARG A 88 12.35 20.40 0.60
C ARG A 88 12.25 19.06 1.33
N ARG A 89 11.44 18.10 0.85
CA ARG A 89 11.31 16.74 1.38
C ARG A 89 11.95 15.66 0.50
N LEU A 90 12.47 16.02 -0.67
CA LEU A 90 13.19 15.10 -1.54
C LEU A 90 14.65 14.94 -1.05
N PRO A 91 15.26 13.76 -1.23
CA PRO A 91 16.71 13.58 -1.09
C PRO A 91 17.48 14.63 -1.90
N GLY A 92 18.59 15.15 -1.37
CA GLY A 92 19.40 16.22 -1.99
C GLY A 92 18.81 17.64 -1.88
N PHE A 93 17.48 17.81 -1.81
CA PHE A 93 16.83 19.13 -1.90
C PHE A 93 16.55 19.83 -0.55
N LYS A 94 16.90 19.19 0.56
CA LYS A 94 16.64 19.70 1.92
C LYS A 94 17.39 21.01 2.21
N ASP A 95 18.68 21.05 1.89
CA ASP A 95 19.62 22.08 2.35
C ASP A 95 19.93 23.14 1.26
N ILE A 96 19.26 23.06 0.10
CA ILE A 96 19.36 24.04 -1.00
C ILE A 96 18.75 25.40 -0.59
N PRO A 97 19.39 26.54 -0.92
CA PRO A 97 18.84 27.87 -0.70
C PRO A 97 17.48 28.10 -1.37
N GLU A 98 16.57 28.79 -0.68
CA GLU A 98 15.21 29.07 -1.20
C GLU A 98 15.22 29.88 -2.49
N THR A 99 16.19 30.79 -2.65
CA THR A 99 16.41 31.55 -3.89
C THR A 99 16.68 30.66 -5.10
N LEU A 100 17.40 29.55 -4.90
CA LEU A 100 17.78 28.60 -5.94
C LEU A 100 16.61 27.65 -6.26
N LEU A 101 15.89 27.19 -5.23
CA LEU A 101 14.62 26.46 -5.40
C LEU A 101 13.56 27.30 -6.15
N PHE A 102 13.42 28.58 -5.81
CA PHE A 102 12.59 29.52 -6.57
C PHE A 102 13.10 29.72 -8.00
N GLY A 103 14.42 29.73 -8.24
CA GLY A 103 15.01 29.78 -9.58
C GLY A 103 14.63 28.58 -10.45
N LEU A 104 14.73 27.37 -9.90
CA LEU A 104 14.30 26.13 -10.58
C LEU A 104 12.82 26.17 -10.94
N LEU A 105 11.96 26.61 -10.02
CA LEU A 105 10.52 26.70 -10.25
C LEU A 105 10.14 27.86 -11.18
N ALA A 106 10.88 28.97 -11.21
CA ALA A 106 10.69 30.07 -12.15
C ALA A 106 11.04 29.68 -13.60
N GLY A 107 11.90 28.67 -13.78
CA GLY A 107 12.15 28.03 -15.08
C GLY A 107 11.12 26.97 -15.48
N SER A 108 10.08 26.73 -14.67
CA SER A 108 9.06 25.70 -14.88
C SER A 108 7.68 26.28 -15.24
N ASN A 109 6.72 25.41 -15.58
CA ASN A 109 5.32 25.79 -15.75
C ASN A 109 4.56 26.04 -14.42
N GLY A 110 5.22 25.91 -13.26
CA GLY A 110 4.63 26.12 -11.94
C GLY A 110 3.71 24.99 -11.45
N SER A 111 3.72 23.84 -12.13
CA SER A 111 2.89 22.66 -11.82
C SER A 111 3.72 21.37 -11.83
N ALA A 112 3.09 20.24 -11.51
CA ALA A 112 3.71 18.92 -11.62
C ALA A 112 2.90 18.04 -12.59
N ASP A 113 3.56 17.56 -13.64
CA ASP A 113 2.99 16.65 -14.62
C ASP A 113 2.91 15.24 -14.03
N LYS A 114 1.81 14.51 -14.25
CA LYS A 114 1.64 13.12 -13.82
C LYS A 114 1.62 12.19 -15.03
N LEU A 115 2.48 11.16 -15.02
CA LEU A 115 2.56 10.14 -16.06
C LEU A 115 2.27 8.75 -15.46
N GLN A 116 1.62 7.89 -16.23
CA GLN A 116 1.39 6.48 -15.86
C GLN A 116 2.67 5.64 -16.05
N GLU A 117 2.65 4.37 -15.67
CA GLU A 117 3.71 3.39 -15.97
C GLU A 117 3.82 3.14 -17.49
N GLY A 118 5.04 2.90 -17.99
CA GLY A 118 5.31 2.56 -19.40
C GLY A 118 5.34 3.74 -20.38
N VAL A 119 5.24 4.98 -19.90
CA VAL A 119 5.23 6.19 -20.72
C VAL A 119 6.67 6.66 -20.97
N THR A 120 7.07 6.71 -22.24
CA THR A 120 8.33 7.34 -22.68
C THR A 120 8.29 8.86 -22.43
N LEU A 121 9.33 9.42 -21.81
CA LEU A 121 9.49 10.85 -21.58
C LEU A 121 10.11 11.56 -22.80
N PHE A 122 11.07 10.88 -23.44
CA PHE A 122 11.79 11.24 -24.66
C PHE A 122 12.56 10.01 -25.18
N GLU A 123 12.86 9.99 -26.47
CA GLU A 123 13.69 8.98 -27.13
C GLU A 123 15.10 9.51 -27.49
N GLN A 124 16.07 8.60 -27.57
CA GLN A 124 17.42 8.90 -28.04
C GLN A 124 17.38 9.58 -29.42
N GLY A 125 18.02 10.76 -29.52
CA GLY A 125 18.03 11.59 -30.72
C GLY A 125 16.94 12.66 -30.80
N GLU A 126 15.95 12.67 -29.90
CA GLU A 126 15.01 13.80 -29.78
C GLU A 126 15.70 15.05 -29.21
N ARG A 127 15.20 16.25 -29.54
CA ARG A 127 15.82 17.53 -29.14
C ARG A 127 15.63 17.83 -27.65
N THR A 128 16.67 18.34 -27.00
CA THR A 128 16.69 18.66 -25.57
C THR A 128 15.87 19.92 -25.25
N GLY A 129 14.61 19.72 -24.86
CA GLY A 129 13.69 20.81 -24.50
C GLY A 129 13.66 21.17 -23.01
N PHE A 130 13.90 20.18 -22.13
CA PHE A 130 13.67 20.30 -20.69
C PHE A 130 14.68 19.53 -19.85
N TRP A 131 14.89 20.04 -18.63
CA TRP A 131 15.35 19.28 -17.48
C TRP A 131 14.15 18.77 -16.66
N TYR A 132 14.32 17.62 -16.01
CA TYR A 132 13.24 16.89 -15.34
C TYR A 132 13.59 16.66 -13.87
N LEU A 133 12.74 17.15 -12.96
CA LEU A 133 12.81 16.84 -11.52
C LEU A 133 11.72 15.82 -11.15
N LEU A 134 12.11 14.61 -10.78
CA LEU A 134 11.22 13.53 -10.38
C LEU A 134 10.77 13.72 -8.91
N LEU A 135 9.51 14.11 -8.70
CA LEU A 135 8.94 14.36 -7.37
C LEU A 135 8.51 13.08 -6.64
N SER A 136 8.10 12.05 -7.39
CA SER A 136 7.65 10.75 -6.88
C SER A 136 7.52 9.77 -8.03
N GLY A 137 7.91 8.50 -7.84
CA GLY A 137 7.85 7.47 -8.88
C GLY A 137 9.24 6.90 -9.23
N GLN A 138 9.37 6.29 -10.42
CA GLN A 138 10.63 5.74 -10.94
C GLN A 138 10.69 5.86 -12.46
N VAL A 139 11.87 6.20 -13.00
CA VAL A 139 12.15 6.28 -14.45
C VAL A 139 13.30 5.35 -14.79
N GLU A 140 13.14 4.53 -15.82
CA GLU A 140 14.21 3.75 -16.43
C GLU A 140 14.82 4.55 -17.58
N VAL A 141 16.15 4.71 -17.55
CA VAL A 141 16.95 5.31 -18.62
C VAL A 141 17.65 4.19 -19.37
N TYR A 142 17.58 4.16 -20.70
CA TYR A 142 17.98 3.01 -21.52
C TYR A 142 18.47 3.40 -22.93
N LEU A 143 19.22 2.51 -23.57
CA LEU A 143 19.56 2.58 -24.99
C LEU A 143 18.73 1.58 -25.80
N PRO A 144 18.20 1.95 -26.98
CA PRO A 144 17.56 1.01 -27.90
C PRO A 144 18.62 0.18 -28.67
N SER A 145 18.58 -1.15 -28.55
CA SER A 145 19.46 -2.06 -29.31
C SER A 145 18.75 -2.61 -30.55
N ARG A 146 19.43 -2.57 -31.71
CA ARG A 146 18.91 -3.11 -32.98
C ARG A 146 19.57 -4.45 -33.34
N THR A 147 19.42 -5.44 -32.47
CA THR A 147 19.96 -6.80 -32.68
C THR A 147 18.84 -7.82 -32.92
N HIS A 148 18.78 -8.37 -34.14
CA HIS A 148 17.97 -9.54 -34.52
C HIS A 148 16.44 -9.48 -34.27
N GLY A 149 15.80 -8.35 -34.60
CA GLY A 149 14.34 -8.31 -34.84
C GLY A 149 13.44 -8.41 -33.61
N LEU A 150 14.01 -8.25 -32.42
CA LEU A 150 13.29 -8.02 -31.16
C LEU A 150 13.75 -6.67 -30.59
N ASP A 151 12.82 -5.89 -30.05
CA ASP A 151 13.10 -4.56 -29.47
C ASP A 151 13.79 -4.70 -28.09
N ALA A 152 15.08 -5.06 -28.12
CA ALA A 152 15.90 -5.18 -26.93
C ALA A 152 16.35 -3.79 -26.43
N THR A 153 16.05 -3.47 -25.16
CA THR A 153 16.54 -2.24 -24.51
C THR A 153 17.67 -2.55 -23.54
N ILE A 154 18.79 -1.84 -23.66
CA ILE A 154 19.92 -1.92 -22.72
C ILE A 154 19.65 -0.91 -21.60
N PRO A 155 19.34 -1.32 -20.36
CA PRO A 155 19.15 -0.38 -19.26
C PRO A 155 20.48 0.30 -18.90
N LEU A 156 20.45 1.61 -18.66
CA LEU A 156 21.57 2.40 -18.15
C LEU A 156 21.42 2.68 -16.66
N ASN A 157 20.24 3.16 -16.23
CA ASN A 157 19.99 3.54 -14.84
C ASN A 157 18.49 3.51 -14.50
N VAL A 158 18.12 3.49 -13.21
CA VAL A 158 16.73 3.64 -12.74
C VAL A 158 16.66 4.77 -11.70
N LEU A 159 16.16 5.92 -12.15
CA LEU A 159 16.04 7.15 -11.38
C LEU A 159 14.85 7.10 -10.40
N SER A 160 14.93 7.88 -9.33
CA SER A 160 13.97 7.84 -8.21
C SER A 160 13.57 9.24 -7.72
N ALA A 161 12.68 9.31 -6.72
CA ALA A 161 12.18 10.58 -6.18
C ALA A 161 13.32 11.43 -5.60
N GLY A 162 13.56 12.60 -6.18
CA GLY A 162 14.71 13.47 -5.91
C GLY A 162 15.67 13.61 -7.10
N SER A 163 15.66 12.69 -8.08
CA SER A 163 16.52 12.81 -9.26
C SER A 163 16.15 14.03 -10.12
N LEU A 164 17.15 14.88 -10.38
CA LEU A 164 17.11 16.02 -11.30
C LEU A 164 18.00 15.69 -12.51
N PHE A 165 17.42 15.49 -13.68
CA PHE A 165 18.12 14.91 -14.83
C PHE A 165 17.80 15.59 -16.18
N GLY A 166 18.75 15.51 -17.11
CA GLY A 166 18.68 16.14 -18.42
C GLY A 166 20.03 16.08 -19.14
N GLU A 167 20.16 16.79 -20.26
CA GLU A 167 21.45 16.99 -20.95
C GLU A 167 21.98 18.40 -20.65
N LEU A 168 23.30 18.55 -20.51
CA LEU A 168 23.90 19.86 -20.24
C LEU A 168 24.41 20.54 -21.52
N GLU A 169 25.13 19.79 -22.36
CA GLU A 169 25.86 20.34 -23.51
C GLU A 169 25.32 19.85 -24.87
N VAL A 170 24.65 18.69 -24.90
CA VAL A 170 24.17 18.06 -26.14
C VAL A 170 22.79 18.60 -26.57
N PRO A 171 22.56 18.94 -27.87
CA PRO A 171 21.29 19.45 -28.37
C PRO A 171 20.21 18.36 -28.60
N VAL A 172 20.55 17.11 -28.33
CA VAL A 172 19.68 15.92 -28.46
C VAL A 172 19.92 14.96 -27.31
N HIS A 173 18.90 14.17 -26.95
CA HIS A 173 19.00 13.18 -25.88
C HIS A 173 19.90 12.02 -26.30
N THR A 174 20.90 11.73 -25.47
CA THR A 174 21.93 10.70 -25.68
C THR A 174 21.41 9.29 -25.41
N CYS A 175 20.30 9.16 -24.68
CA CYS A 175 19.59 7.92 -24.35
C CYS A 175 18.07 8.18 -24.27
N SER A 176 17.27 7.11 -24.19
CA SER A 176 15.82 7.16 -24.01
C SER A 176 15.44 7.05 -22.53
N ALA A 177 14.29 7.61 -22.13
CA ALA A 177 13.78 7.47 -20.76
C ALA A 177 12.29 7.11 -20.73
N ARG A 178 11.87 6.18 -19.86
CA ARG A 178 10.46 5.78 -19.67
C ARG A 178 10.09 5.61 -18.20
N THR A 179 8.84 5.87 -17.84
CA THR A 179 8.35 5.61 -16.48
C THR A 179 8.29 4.10 -16.19
N ARG A 180 8.88 3.68 -15.07
CA ARG A 180 8.83 2.31 -14.55
C ARG A 180 7.71 2.11 -13.51
N LYS A 181 7.14 3.22 -13.02
CA LYS A 181 5.96 3.31 -12.13
C LYS A 181 5.19 4.60 -12.46
N PRO A 182 3.93 4.76 -12.06
CA PRO A 182 3.26 6.06 -12.10
C PRO A 182 4.13 7.13 -11.39
N SER A 183 4.38 8.24 -12.07
CA SER A 183 5.42 9.20 -11.67
C SER A 183 4.99 10.66 -11.85
N GLU A 184 5.45 11.54 -10.97
CA GLU A 184 5.21 12.99 -11.03
C GLU A 184 6.50 13.78 -11.26
N PHE A 185 6.47 14.77 -12.14
CA PHE A 185 7.65 15.55 -12.55
C PHE A 185 7.39 17.05 -12.55
N VAL A 186 8.43 17.86 -12.29
CA VAL A 186 8.49 19.25 -12.75
C VAL A 186 9.40 19.31 -13.97
N ARG A 187 8.90 19.85 -15.09
CA ARG A 187 9.72 20.20 -16.26
C ARG A 187 10.26 21.63 -16.12
N ILE A 188 11.56 21.78 -16.27
CA ILE A 188 12.27 23.07 -16.24
C ILE A 188 12.83 23.30 -17.65
N ALA A 189 12.62 24.48 -18.24
CA ALA A 189 13.09 24.76 -19.60
C ALA A 189 14.62 24.67 -19.70
N GLN A 190 15.14 23.99 -20.74
CA GLN A 190 16.57 23.74 -20.95
C GLN A 190 17.45 25.00 -20.72
N SER A 191 17.08 26.10 -21.37
CA SER A 191 17.81 27.37 -21.28
C SER A 191 17.68 28.05 -19.91
N ALA A 192 16.58 27.87 -19.18
CA ALA A 192 16.43 28.38 -17.82
C ALA A 192 17.29 27.58 -16.84
N PHE A 193 17.33 26.26 -16.99
CA PHE A 193 18.14 25.38 -16.15
C PHE A 193 19.64 25.63 -16.34
N VAL A 194 20.15 25.59 -17.58
CA VAL A 194 21.58 25.79 -17.85
C VAL A 194 22.06 27.18 -17.39
N ASN A 195 21.24 28.23 -17.55
CA ASN A 195 21.56 29.57 -17.03
C ASN A 195 21.57 29.67 -15.48
N LEU A 196 20.86 28.77 -14.78
CA LEU A 196 20.89 28.67 -13.32
C LEU A 196 22.08 27.81 -12.85
N TYR A 197 22.33 26.69 -13.53
CA TYR A 197 23.45 25.79 -13.31
C TYR A 197 24.79 26.52 -13.44
N ASN A 198 25.00 27.23 -14.55
CA ASN A 198 26.23 27.99 -14.81
C ASN A 198 26.50 29.14 -13.81
N LYS A 199 25.55 29.44 -12.90
CA LYS A 199 25.68 30.44 -11.82
C LYS A 199 25.77 29.85 -10.42
N ASN A 200 25.47 28.56 -10.25
CA ASN A 200 25.37 27.88 -8.95
C ASN A 200 25.84 26.41 -9.05
N ALA A 201 26.82 26.13 -9.92
CA ALA A 201 27.26 24.77 -10.22
C ALA A 201 27.89 24.08 -8.98
N ASP A 202 28.52 24.87 -8.11
CA ASP A 202 29.03 24.47 -6.80
C ASP A 202 27.95 23.84 -5.89
N ILE A 203 26.70 24.29 -5.98
CA ILE A 203 25.56 23.76 -5.21
C ILE A 203 24.81 22.68 -6.01
N LEU A 204 24.68 22.85 -7.34
CA LEU A 204 23.85 21.99 -8.18
C LEU A 204 24.54 20.73 -8.68
N HIS A 205 25.86 20.71 -8.83
CA HIS A 205 26.58 19.58 -9.45
C HIS A 205 26.40 18.26 -8.67
N SER A 206 26.24 18.30 -7.34
CA SER A 206 26.05 17.12 -6.49
C SER A 206 24.65 16.51 -6.52
N ILE A 207 23.66 17.14 -7.16
CA ILE A 207 22.27 16.65 -7.25
C ILE A 207 21.78 16.47 -8.71
N VAL A 208 22.66 16.72 -9.68
CA VAL A 208 22.35 16.83 -11.10
C VAL A 208 22.90 15.62 -11.84
N LEU A 209 21.99 14.89 -12.51
CA LEU A 209 22.33 13.72 -13.33
C LEU A 209 22.31 14.11 -14.81
N VAL A 210 23.50 14.38 -15.37
CA VAL A 210 23.66 14.59 -16.80
C VAL A 210 23.61 13.24 -17.52
N MET A 211 22.79 13.12 -18.56
CA MET A 211 22.53 11.83 -19.19
C MET A 211 23.62 11.41 -20.18
N GLN A 212 24.28 12.37 -20.84
CA GLN A 212 25.45 12.15 -21.69
C GLN A 212 26.54 11.31 -20.97
N ASP A 213 26.75 11.54 -19.67
CA ASP A 213 27.77 10.88 -18.87
C ASP A 213 27.42 9.42 -18.54
N MET A 214 26.16 9.00 -18.74
CA MET A 214 25.71 7.61 -18.52
C MET A 214 26.07 6.67 -19.69
N VAL A 215 26.58 7.20 -20.79
CA VAL A 215 26.86 6.48 -22.05
C VAL A 215 28.38 6.35 -22.26
N SER A 216 28.99 5.34 -21.63
CA SER A 216 30.43 5.08 -21.76
C SER A 216 30.81 4.43 -23.10
N GLU A 217 31.92 4.85 -23.72
CA GLU A 217 32.34 4.44 -25.07
C GLU A 217 32.48 2.93 -25.26
N GLU A 218 32.88 2.19 -24.21
CA GLU A 218 33.04 0.72 -24.24
C GLU A 218 31.72 -0.06 -24.48
N LYS A 219 30.55 0.57 -24.37
CA LYS A 219 29.24 -0.10 -24.50
C LYS A 219 28.73 -0.22 -25.93
N VAL A 220 29.45 0.28 -26.94
CA VAL A 220 29.04 0.21 -28.36
C VAL A 220 29.67 -1.02 -29.05
N PRO A 221 28.88 -2.02 -29.50
CA PRO A 221 29.43 -3.15 -30.25
C PRO A 221 29.91 -2.69 -31.64
N THR A 222 31.22 -2.74 -31.87
CA THR A 222 31.78 -2.54 -33.22
C THR A 222 31.45 -3.75 -34.11
N PRO A 223 30.95 -3.55 -35.34
CA PRO A 223 30.67 -4.64 -36.25
C PRO A 223 31.98 -5.28 -36.75
N PRO A 224 32.03 -6.61 -36.95
CA PRO A 224 33.24 -7.28 -37.42
C PRO A 224 33.58 -6.88 -38.86
N LEU A 225 34.86 -6.54 -39.08
CA LEU A 225 35.44 -6.40 -40.40
C LEU A 225 35.71 -7.80 -40.98
N ASP A 226 34.83 -8.26 -41.88
CA ASP A 226 35.03 -9.51 -42.62
C ASP A 226 35.29 -9.24 -44.12
N GLY A 227 36.12 -10.08 -44.72
CA GLY A 227 36.90 -9.71 -45.92
C GLY A 227 36.45 -10.29 -47.25
N GLN A 228 36.74 -9.52 -48.31
CA GLN A 228 37.02 -9.94 -49.70
C GLN A 228 36.28 -11.16 -50.29
N TYR A 229 35.42 -10.90 -51.28
CA TYR A 229 35.65 -11.36 -52.67
C TYR A 229 34.89 -10.41 -53.61
N GLY A 230 35.33 -10.24 -54.86
CA GLY A 230 34.66 -9.30 -55.77
C GLY A 230 34.78 -9.70 -57.24
N MET A 231 33.85 -9.19 -58.07
CA MET A 231 34.03 -9.11 -59.52
C MET A 231 33.13 -8.06 -60.19
N MET A 232 33.69 -7.43 -61.21
CA MET A 232 33.05 -6.96 -62.46
C MET A 232 31.87 -5.94 -62.47
N SER A 233 32.26 -4.66 -62.55
CA SER A 233 32.29 -3.92 -63.85
C SER A 233 31.22 -2.86 -64.24
N ARG A 234 31.76 -1.82 -64.92
CA ARG A 234 31.20 -0.92 -65.97
C ARG A 234 30.27 0.29 -65.65
N GLN A 235 30.94 1.46 -65.69
CA GLN A 235 30.67 2.62 -66.59
C GLN A 235 29.45 3.55 -66.36
N GLY A 236 29.73 4.86 -66.24
CA GLY A 236 28.77 5.97 -66.39
C GLY A 236 29.36 7.37 -66.13
N PHE A 237 29.53 8.18 -67.19
CA PHE A 237 30.02 9.57 -67.25
C PHE A 237 29.50 10.52 -66.14
N ALA A 238 30.30 11.36 -65.47
CA ALA A 238 31.07 12.56 -65.90
C ALA A 238 30.20 13.84 -66.10
N GLY A 239 30.63 15.05 -65.70
CA GLY A 239 31.91 15.44 -65.05
C GLY A 239 32.01 16.93 -64.69
N ASP A 240 33.23 17.34 -64.28
CA ASP A 240 33.86 18.67 -64.18
C ASP A 240 33.09 19.94 -63.72
N ILE A 241 33.70 20.68 -62.77
CA ILE A 241 34.38 21.96 -63.05
C ILE A 241 35.28 22.42 -61.87
N ARG A 242 36.42 23.03 -62.20
CA ARG A 242 37.40 23.80 -61.40
C ARG A 242 37.77 25.06 -62.27
N PRO A 243 38.48 26.13 -61.83
CA PRO A 243 39.63 26.12 -60.87
C PRO A 243 39.86 27.43 -60.02
N HIS A 244 41.03 27.47 -59.35
CA HIS A 244 41.83 28.66 -58.93
C HIS A 244 41.41 29.52 -57.69
N ALA A 245 42.33 30.17 -56.93
CA ALA A 245 43.80 30.02 -56.78
C ALA A 245 44.47 30.89 -55.65
N LEU A 246 45.66 30.45 -55.20
CA LEU A 246 46.86 31.22 -54.74
C LEU A 246 46.96 31.97 -53.37
N ASN A 247 48.04 31.62 -52.64
CA ASN A 247 49.08 32.47 -51.99
C ASN A 247 49.05 32.93 -50.50
N ASP A 248 49.97 32.28 -49.75
CA ASP A 248 50.92 32.76 -48.70
C ASP A 248 52.03 33.71 -49.30
N PRO A 249 53.11 34.24 -48.62
CA PRO A 249 53.88 33.69 -47.46
C PRO A 249 54.59 34.68 -46.47
N PHE A 250 55.48 34.12 -45.61
CA PHE A 250 56.60 34.70 -44.79
C PHE A 250 56.31 35.19 -43.34
N SER A 251 57.19 34.99 -42.32
CA SER A 251 58.50 34.30 -42.19
C SER A 251 58.98 34.15 -40.72
N ASP A 252 59.76 33.08 -40.39
CA ASP A 252 60.86 32.97 -39.39
C ASP A 252 60.66 33.39 -37.89
N ASN A 253 61.38 32.89 -36.86
CA ASN A 253 62.54 31.98 -36.72
C ASN A 253 62.60 31.39 -35.26
N GLY A 254 63.37 30.32 -34.96
CA GLY A 254 63.72 30.01 -33.54
C GLY A 254 64.10 28.56 -33.11
N TYR A 255 65.40 28.31 -32.93
CA TYR A 255 66.08 27.18 -32.25
C TYR A 255 66.03 27.29 -30.69
N GLU A 256 66.39 26.37 -29.77
CA GLU A 256 66.88 24.96 -29.77
C GLU A 256 66.73 24.22 -28.39
N ARG A 257 67.10 22.92 -28.38
CA ARG A 257 67.59 21.99 -27.31
C ARG A 257 67.78 22.46 -25.84
N GLY A 258 67.56 21.51 -24.90
CA GLY A 258 68.18 21.48 -23.55
C GLY A 258 67.84 20.22 -22.73
N VAL A 259 68.80 19.68 -21.97
CA VAL A 259 68.67 18.53 -21.02
C VAL A 259 69.62 18.77 -19.85
N ASP A 260 69.23 18.49 -18.60
CA ASP A 260 70.16 17.94 -17.58
C ASP A 260 69.45 17.33 -16.36
N VAL A 261 70.23 16.72 -15.46
CA VAL A 261 69.79 15.81 -14.38
C VAL A 261 70.49 16.13 -13.03
N ASP A 262 69.88 15.65 -11.93
CA ASP A 262 70.51 15.21 -10.67
C ASP A 262 70.67 16.14 -9.42
N GLN A 263 70.30 15.52 -8.28
CA GLN A 263 70.95 15.52 -6.94
C GLN A 263 70.71 16.54 -5.79
N PHE A 264 70.34 15.93 -4.63
CA PHE A 264 70.63 16.19 -3.20
C PHE A 264 70.50 17.58 -2.53
N GLY A 265 69.86 17.56 -1.33
CA GLY A 265 70.63 17.92 -0.10
C GLY A 265 69.98 18.78 1.02
N ASN A 266 69.18 18.16 1.89
CA ASN A 266 69.09 18.36 3.36
C ASN A 266 68.76 19.72 4.06
N ASP A 267 67.89 19.59 5.09
CA ASP A 267 67.85 20.29 6.41
C ASP A 267 67.58 21.82 6.48
N MET A 268 66.81 22.39 7.44
CA MET A 268 66.09 21.83 8.61
C MET A 268 64.97 22.78 9.15
N GLU A 269 64.26 22.30 10.20
CA GLU A 269 63.44 23.03 11.22
C GLU A 269 61.94 23.37 11.00
N PHE A 270 61.27 23.63 12.14
CA PHE A 270 59.83 23.46 12.42
C PHE A 270 58.98 24.74 12.26
N THR A 271 57.71 24.58 11.87
CA THR A 271 56.53 25.13 12.58
C THR A 271 55.24 24.43 12.13
N ALA A 272 54.09 24.70 12.77
CA ALA A 272 52.87 23.91 12.62
C ALA A 272 51.59 24.74 12.39
N CYS A 273 50.52 24.02 12.01
CA CYS A 273 49.08 24.37 12.01
C CYS A 273 48.42 24.71 10.65
N ASP A 274 47.20 24.16 10.48
CA ASP A 274 46.08 24.57 9.61
C ASP A 274 46.19 24.54 8.06
N ARG A 275 45.11 24.33 7.29
CA ARG A 275 43.87 23.52 7.52
C ARG A 275 43.12 23.27 6.19
N VAL A 276 42.48 22.10 6.12
CA VAL A 276 41.35 21.64 5.26
C VAL A 276 40.68 22.65 4.31
N ALA A 277 40.54 22.26 3.03
CA ALA A 277 39.43 22.68 2.15
C ALA A 277 39.15 21.62 1.04
N SER A 278 38.44 20.55 1.36
CA SER A 278 37.95 19.54 0.40
C SER A 278 36.42 19.47 0.43
N LEU A 279 35.77 19.71 -0.71
CA LEU A 279 34.31 19.80 -0.84
C LEU A 279 33.62 18.42 -0.91
N PRO A 280 32.35 18.30 -0.47
CA PRO A 280 31.63 17.03 -0.41
C PRO A 280 30.87 16.70 -1.71
N GLN A 281 30.75 15.41 -2.01
CA GLN A 281 29.73 14.87 -2.91
C GLN A 281 28.56 14.32 -2.08
N HIS A 282 27.33 14.43 -2.59
CA HIS A 282 26.10 14.06 -1.88
C HIS A 282 25.26 13.09 -2.72
N GLU A 283 25.21 11.81 -2.34
CA GLU A 283 24.29 10.84 -2.95
C GLU A 283 23.14 10.43 -2.02
N THR A 284 22.09 9.87 -2.61
CA THR A 284 20.75 9.75 -2.00
C THR A 284 20.46 8.36 -1.45
N GLN A 285 20.05 8.29 -0.19
CA GLN A 285 20.14 7.09 0.66
C GLN A 285 19.06 6.01 0.41
N SER A 286 19.49 4.78 0.09
CA SER A 286 18.90 3.53 0.61
C SER A 286 19.85 2.33 0.46
N ILE A 287 19.96 1.50 1.51
CA ILE A 287 21.10 0.58 1.77
C ILE A 287 22.43 1.33 1.96
N VAL A 288 23.33 0.74 2.77
CA VAL A 288 24.50 1.43 3.31
C VAL A 288 25.74 1.15 2.45
N GLU A 289 26.15 2.12 1.64
CA GLU A 289 27.47 2.10 1.02
C GLU A 289 28.56 2.28 2.07
N PHE A 290 29.20 1.17 2.47
CA PHE A 290 30.45 1.21 3.23
C PHE A 290 31.67 1.38 2.31
N THR A 291 31.61 2.38 1.43
CA THR A 291 32.71 2.81 0.52
C THR A 291 33.90 3.44 1.26
N ASN A 292 33.97 3.29 2.58
CA ASN A 292 35.17 3.53 3.38
C ASN A 292 35.17 2.66 4.65
N SER A 293 35.60 1.40 4.54
CA SER A 293 35.61 0.41 5.64
C SER A 293 36.40 0.89 6.86
N MET A 294 37.56 1.53 6.64
CA MET A 294 38.35 2.24 7.66
C MET A 294 37.54 3.32 8.40
N GLY A 295 36.66 4.02 7.69
CA GLY A 295 35.77 5.04 8.24
C GLY A 295 34.64 4.47 9.11
N LEU A 296 34.08 3.31 8.77
CA LEU A 296 33.12 2.61 9.64
C LEU A 296 33.80 2.10 10.90
N TYR A 297 34.91 1.36 10.74
CA TYR A 297 35.62 0.71 11.84
C TYR A 297 36.05 1.71 12.91
N SER A 298 36.64 2.84 12.49
CA SER A 298 37.02 3.93 13.42
C SER A 298 35.82 4.54 14.17
N ARG A 299 34.65 4.67 13.54
CA ARG A 299 33.42 5.15 14.18
C ARG A 299 32.84 4.14 15.18
N LEU A 300 32.87 2.84 14.88
CA LEU A 300 32.40 1.80 15.79
C LEU A 300 33.34 1.62 17.00
N GLN A 301 34.65 1.76 16.79
CA GLN A 301 35.63 1.83 17.87
C GLN A 301 35.39 3.05 18.79
N GLU A 302 35.02 4.22 18.24
CA GLU A 302 34.69 5.40 19.05
C GLU A 302 33.35 5.25 19.80
N VAL A 303 32.32 4.69 19.16
CA VAL A 303 31.09 4.26 19.84
C VAL A 303 31.40 3.32 21.00
N GLY A 304 32.34 2.38 20.81
CA GLY A 304 32.86 1.52 21.88
C GLY A 304 33.38 2.29 23.08
N ARG A 305 34.19 3.35 22.86
CA ARG A 305 34.70 4.22 23.93
C ARG A 305 33.60 5.00 24.63
N ILE A 306 32.64 5.55 23.88
CA ILE A 306 31.50 6.30 24.44
C ILE A 306 30.67 5.38 25.34
N LEU A 307 30.33 4.17 24.88
CA LEU A 307 29.59 3.19 25.69
C LEU A 307 30.41 2.68 26.89
N GLN A 308 31.70 2.39 26.73
CA GLN A 308 32.58 1.96 27.81
C GLN A 308 32.72 3.04 28.90
N ARG A 309 32.84 4.32 28.51
CA ARG A 309 32.89 5.49 29.41
C ARG A 309 31.57 5.65 30.17
N GLU A 310 30.43 5.63 29.47
CA GLU A 310 29.12 5.82 30.09
C GLU A 310 28.69 4.61 30.95
N MET A 311 29.12 3.40 30.59
CA MET A 311 28.94 2.22 31.43
C MET A 311 29.74 2.34 32.73
N ALA A 312 30.99 2.82 32.66
CA ALA A 312 31.83 3.06 33.83
C ALA A 312 31.33 4.20 34.74
N THR A 313 30.54 5.15 34.24
CA THR A 313 29.89 6.19 35.08
C THR A 313 28.53 5.74 35.64
N THR A 314 27.74 4.97 34.87
CA THR A 314 26.34 4.63 35.23
C THR A 314 26.16 3.30 35.93
N ASP A 315 26.96 2.26 35.64
CA ASP A 315 27.04 1.02 36.42
C ASP A 315 28.48 0.45 36.44
N PRO A 316 29.33 0.92 37.36
CA PRO A 316 30.71 0.44 37.50
C PRO A 316 30.86 -1.05 37.81
N LYS A 317 29.78 -1.76 38.20
CA LYS A 317 29.84 -3.20 38.56
C LYS A 317 29.64 -4.12 37.36
N MET A 318 29.17 -3.57 36.24
CA MET A 318 28.83 -4.31 35.04
C MET A 318 30.07 -4.87 34.31
N ASN A 319 31.18 -4.13 34.34
CA ASN A 319 32.48 -4.57 33.85
C ASN A 319 33.37 -4.95 35.04
N ALA A 320 33.31 -6.21 35.48
CA ALA A 320 33.94 -6.67 36.73
C ALA A 320 34.60 -8.05 36.57
N ASP A 321 35.43 -8.42 37.54
CA ASP A 321 36.08 -9.73 37.57
C ASP A 321 35.09 -10.81 38.02
N ARG A 322 34.82 -11.80 37.17
CA ARG A 322 33.79 -12.83 37.40
C ARG A 322 34.41 -14.22 37.45
N THR A 323 33.91 -15.06 38.37
CA THR A 323 34.39 -16.44 38.52
C THR A 323 33.30 -17.41 38.09
N ILE A 324 33.52 -18.18 37.02
CA ILE A 324 32.56 -19.16 36.49
C ILE A 324 33.25 -20.52 36.39
N GLN A 325 32.64 -21.55 37.01
CA GLN A 325 33.15 -22.93 37.03
C GLN A 325 34.63 -23.04 37.49
N GLY A 326 35.04 -22.20 38.45
CA GLY A 326 36.42 -22.18 38.97
C GLY A 326 37.44 -21.48 38.07
N ARG A 327 37.04 -20.93 36.92
CA ARG A 327 37.88 -20.04 36.09
C ARG A 327 37.57 -18.58 36.41
N HIS A 328 38.62 -17.78 36.57
CA HIS A 328 38.53 -16.33 36.75
C HIS A 328 38.62 -15.62 35.39
N TYR A 329 37.66 -14.74 35.12
CA TYR A 329 37.59 -13.91 33.93
C TYR A 329 37.61 -12.44 34.36
N MET A 330 38.72 -11.76 34.13
CA MET A 330 38.88 -10.36 34.54
C MET A 330 38.08 -9.43 33.62
N SER A 331 37.60 -8.30 34.14
CA SER A 331 36.94 -7.21 33.38
C SER A 331 35.93 -7.72 32.35
N SER A 332 34.94 -8.48 32.82
CA SER A 332 33.99 -9.22 31.99
C SER A 332 32.53 -8.80 32.27
N MET A 333 31.76 -8.68 31.20
CA MET A 333 30.35 -8.31 31.15
C MET A 333 29.49 -9.54 30.82
N ILE A 334 28.21 -9.54 31.19
CA ILE A 334 27.25 -10.59 30.79
C ILE A 334 26.32 -10.08 29.68
N GLY A 335 26.14 -10.86 28.61
CA GLY A 335 25.32 -10.46 27.44
C GLY A 335 23.90 -10.00 27.79
N ALA A 336 23.22 -10.70 28.70
CA ALA A 336 21.90 -10.27 29.18
C ALA A 336 21.94 -8.91 29.92
N GLU A 337 22.94 -8.68 30.79
CA GLU A 337 23.13 -7.39 31.47
C GLU A 337 23.46 -6.27 30.46
N MET A 338 24.21 -6.59 29.40
CA MET A 338 24.53 -5.66 28.30
C MET A 338 23.30 -5.22 27.53
N VAL A 339 22.36 -6.13 27.28
CA VAL A 339 21.06 -5.79 26.68
C VAL A 339 20.23 -4.91 27.62
N ASP A 340 20.12 -5.26 28.89
CA ASP A 340 19.38 -4.47 29.89
C ASP A 340 19.95 -3.06 30.09
N TRP A 341 21.27 -2.91 30.13
CA TRP A 341 21.91 -1.59 30.29
C TRP A 341 21.67 -0.70 29.06
N LEU A 342 21.90 -1.20 27.84
CA LEU A 342 21.76 -0.39 26.61
C LEU A 342 20.29 -0.05 26.31
N LEU A 343 19.36 -0.93 26.69
CA LEU A 343 17.92 -0.63 26.69
C LEU A 343 17.59 0.54 27.64
N ASN A 344 18.10 0.50 28.87
CA ASN A 344 17.91 1.58 29.85
C ASN A 344 18.61 2.90 29.44
N ALA A 345 19.77 2.84 28.78
CA ALA A 345 20.43 4.01 28.21
C ALA A 345 19.56 4.66 27.11
N THR A 346 19.00 3.85 26.21
CA THR A 346 18.09 4.31 25.14
C THR A 346 16.82 4.97 25.71
N LEU A 347 16.28 4.46 26.82
CA LEU A 347 15.12 5.06 27.50
C LEU A 347 15.42 6.42 28.17
N LYS A 348 16.70 6.72 28.48
CA LYS A 348 17.12 8.02 29.02
C LYS A 348 17.33 9.07 27.92
N THR A 349 17.77 8.67 26.73
CA THR A 349 18.10 9.57 25.61
C THR A 349 16.95 9.78 24.61
N SER A 350 15.97 8.88 24.54
CA SER A 350 14.87 8.98 23.58
C SER A 350 13.86 10.10 23.90
N THR A 351 13.85 11.14 23.07
CA THR A 351 12.77 12.16 23.02
C THR A 351 11.52 11.71 22.27
N THR A 352 11.61 10.59 21.51
CA THR A 352 10.56 10.11 20.59
C THR A 352 9.72 8.96 21.14
N GLY A 353 10.09 8.38 22.29
CA GLY A 353 9.29 7.38 23.01
C GLY A 353 9.22 5.98 22.36
N ALA A 354 9.90 5.76 21.25
CA ALA A 354 9.99 4.47 20.58
C ALA A 354 11.02 3.56 21.30
N ALA A 355 10.56 2.76 22.26
CA ALA A 355 11.40 1.75 22.90
C ALA A 355 11.86 0.66 21.90
N LEU A 356 13.15 0.33 21.93
CA LEU A 356 13.71 -0.83 21.23
C LEU A 356 13.31 -2.13 21.95
N SER A 357 13.28 -3.26 21.22
CA SER A 357 13.19 -4.58 21.85
C SER A 357 14.56 -5.10 22.27
N ARG A 358 14.61 -6.08 23.20
CA ARG A 358 15.85 -6.79 23.55
C ARG A 358 16.56 -7.37 22.32
N PHE A 359 15.77 -7.91 21.39
CA PHE A 359 16.21 -8.43 20.10
C PHE A 359 16.89 -7.34 19.24
N GLN A 360 16.30 -6.14 19.13
CA GLN A 360 16.91 -5.00 18.43
C GLN A 360 18.22 -4.54 19.10
N VAL A 361 18.29 -4.56 20.43
CA VAL A 361 19.51 -4.23 21.20
C VAL A 361 20.59 -5.32 21.08
N ALA A 362 20.21 -6.59 20.92
CA ALA A 362 21.17 -7.67 20.63
C ALA A 362 21.86 -7.47 19.26
N GLY A 363 21.13 -6.97 18.26
CA GLY A 363 21.71 -6.55 16.96
C GLY A 363 22.74 -5.42 17.09
N MET A 364 22.46 -4.43 17.96
CA MET A 364 23.42 -3.34 18.26
C MET A 364 24.72 -3.87 18.88
N TRP A 365 24.64 -4.89 19.74
CA TRP A 365 25.84 -5.54 20.30
C TRP A 365 26.54 -6.47 19.30
N GLN A 366 25.81 -7.14 18.41
CA GLN A 366 26.40 -7.92 17.31
C GLN A 366 27.27 -7.04 16.40
N ALA A 367 26.84 -5.82 16.06
CA ALA A 367 27.65 -4.89 15.27
C ALA A 367 29.01 -4.53 15.92
N LEU A 368 29.07 -4.50 17.26
CA LEU A 368 30.29 -4.26 18.02
C LEU A 368 31.15 -5.52 18.20
N LEU A 369 30.56 -6.71 18.10
CA LEU A 369 31.27 -8.00 18.07
C LEU A 369 31.88 -8.27 16.69
N GLU A 370 31.14 -7.97 15.61
CA GLU A 370 31.62 -8.06 14.21
C GLU A 370 32.75 -7.08 13.89
N SER A 371 32.97 -6.06 14.72
CA SER A 371 33.94 -4.98 14.51
C SER A 371 35.10 -4.96 15.53
N ASP A 372 35.35 -6.07 16.23
CA ASP A 372 36.41 -6.21 17.25
C ASP A 372 36.42 -5.07 18.30
N VAL A 373 35.24 -4.60 18.72
CA VAL A 373 35.08 -3.62 19.81
C VAL A 373 34.78 -4.33 21.13
N ILE A 374 33.97 -5.39 21.07
CA ILE A 374 33.82 -6.40 22.12
C ILE A 374 34.23 -7.76 21.57
N ALA A 375 34.62 -8.67 22.45
CA ALA A 375 34.95 -10.06 22.10
C ALA A 375 34.23 -11.05 23.01
N HIS A 376 33.71 -12.12 22.41
CA HIS A 376 33.14 -13.26 23.11
C HIS A 376 34.26 -14.03 23.85
N VAL A 377 34.04 -14.42 25.11
CA VAL A 377 35.13 -15.04 25.92
C VAL A 377 35.55 -16.43 25.42
N SER A 378 34.65 -17.18 24.78
CA SER A 378 34.93 -18.44 24.04
C SER A 378 35.20 -18.23 22.54
N ASN A 379 35.28 -16.99 22.05
CA ASN A 379 35.52 -16.64 20.64
C ASN A 379 34.44 -17.13 19.65
N GLU A 380 33.18 -17.13 20.08
CA GLU A 380 32.02 -17.34 19.20
C GLU A 380 31.70 -16.05 18.42
N GLN A 381 31.19 -16.19 17.19
CA GLN A 381 30.97 -15.09 16.23
C GLN A 381 29.61 -14.38 16.38
N TYR A 382 28.82 -14.78 17.37
CA TYR A 382 27.42 -14.36 17.53
C TYR A 382 27.17 -13.81 18.93
N PHE A 383 26.52 -12.65 19.03
CA PHE A 383 26.07 -12.10 20.28
C PHE A 383 24.79 -12.78 20.76
N ALA A 384 24.70 -13.03 22.07
CA ALA A 384 23.59 -13.72 22.70
C ALA A 384 23.12 -13.02 23.98
N ASP A 385 21.84 -12.66 24.01
CA ASP A 385 21.09 -12.17 25.18
C ASP A 385 20.89 -13.31 26.21
N LYS A 386 22.00 -13.73 26.82
CA LYS A 386 22.13 -14.89 27.71
C LYS A 386 23.16 -14.62 28.80
N GLN A 387 23.27 -15.56 29.75
CA GLN A 387 24.27 -15.58 30.82
C GLN A 387 25.66 -16.03 30.29
N ILE A 388 26.20 -15.26 29.34
CA ILE A 388 27.43 -15.55 28.60
C ILE A 388 28.37 -14.34 28.70
N LEU A 389 29.68 -14.58 28.78
CA LEU A 389 30.68 -13.54 29.04
C LEU A 389 31.26 -12.89 27.79
N TYR A 390 31.37 -11.56 27.85
CA TYR A 390 32.00 -10.69 26.86
C TYR A 390 33.03 -9.80 27.55
N LYS A 391 34.04 -9.36 26.80
CA LYS A 391 35.05 -8.38 27.24
C LYS A 391 35.16 -7.26 26.20
N TRP A 392 35.55 -6.07 26.62
CA TRP A 392 36.03 -5.05 25.68
C TRP A 392 37.40 -5.47 25.12
N THR A 393 37.64 -5.27 23.82
CA THR A 393 38.94 -5.58 23.19
C THR A 393 40.00 -4.56 23.59
N HIS A 394 39.61 -3.29 23.70
CA HIS A 394 40.42 -2.20 24.21
C HIS A 394 39.84 -1.65 25.52
N GLN A 395 40.69 -1.46 26.53
CA GLN A 395 40.34 -0.78 27.77
C GLN A 395 40.84 0.68 27.73
N THR A 396 39.93 1.66 27.77
CA THR A 396 40.33 3.06 27.96
C THR A 396 40.99 3.25 29.32
N ARG A 397 42.14 3.93 29.36
CA ARG A 397 42.71 4.41 30.63
C ARG A 397 41.74 5.43 31.26
N PRO A 398 41.58 5.46 32.60
CA PRO A 398 40.75 6.47 33.24
C PRO A 398 41.32 7.87 32.98
N MET A 399 40.54 8.69 32.29
CA MET A 399 40.85 10.10 32.02
C MET A 399 40.61 10.93 33.29
N ARG A 400 41.35 12.03 33.48
CA ARG A 400 41.42 12.72 34.79
C ARG A 400 40.43 13.87 34.98
N ASP A 401 39.81 14.35 33.91
CA ASP A 401 39.00 15.57 33.92
C ASP A 401 37.59 15.28 33.37
N PRO A 402 36.53 15.87 33.95
CA PRO A 402 35.16 15.72 33.46
C PRO A 402 34.95 16.56 32.19
N VAL A 403 34.39 15.95 31.15
CA VAL A 403 33.95 16.62 29.92
C VAL A 403 32.44 16.85 30.01
N GLU A 404 31.96 18.05 29.67
CA GLU A 404 30.53 18.38 29.66
C GLU A 404 29.81 17.79 28.42
N ASP A 405 28.48 17.66 28.50
CA ASP A 405 27.58 17.14 27.45
C ASP A 405 27.81 15.70 26.95
N THR A 406 27.93 14.74 27.88
CA THR A 406 27.94 13.29 27.56
C THR A 406 26.66 12.78 26.86
N THR A 407 25.53 13.47 27.02
CA THR A 407 24.21 13.00 26.57
C THR A 407 24.05 12.98 25.06
N ASP A 408 24.59 13.98 24.35
CA ASP A 408 24.44 14.08 22.89
C ASP A 408 25.39 13.12 22.15
N GLU A 409 26.59 12.89 22.71
CA GLU A 409 27.50 11.83 22.26
C GLU A 409 26.86 10.44 22.40
N LEU A 410 26.27 10.14 23.57
CA LEU A 410 25.57 8.88 23.83
C LEU A 410 24.36 8.70 22.91
N THR A 411 23.58 9.76 22.69
CA THR A 411 22.42 9.75 21.79
C THR A 411 22.86 9.48 20.35
N SER A 412 23.96 10.08 19.90
CA SER A 412 24.56 9.86 18.58
C SER A 412 25.10 8.44 18.41
N ALA A 413 25.73 7.88 19.44
CA ALA A 413 26.23 6.51 19.46
C ALA A 413 25.09 5.48 19.40
N ILE A 414 24.05 5.65 20.22
CA ILE A 414 22.84 4.81 20.22
C ILE A 414 22.12 4.91 18.86
N PHE A 415 22.02 6.11 18.28
CA PHE A 415 21.44 6.30 16.95
C PHE A 415 22.21 5.53 15.88
N LEU A 416 23.55 5.67 15.82
CA LEU A 416 24.37 4.95 14.85
C LEU A 416 24.22 3.43 14.97
N LEU A 417 24.29 2.89 16.19
CA LEU A 417 24.05 1.46 16.44
C LEU A 417 22.63 1.03 16.07
N SER A 418 21.61 1.87 16.27
CA SER A 418 20.23 1.55 15.86
C SER A 418 20.04 1.49 14.34
N THR A 419 20.96 2.09 13.57
CA THR A 419 20.98 2.02 12.09
C THR A 419 21.80 0.85 11.53
N ILE A 420 22.84 0.39 12.24
CA ILE A 420 23.70 -0.73 11.80
C ILE A 420 23.21 -2.07 12.36
N GLY A 421 22.65 -2.07 13.57
CA GLY A 421 22.20 -3.27 14.28
C GLY A 421 21.25 -4.21 13.51
N PRO A 422 20.31 -3.73 12.66
CA PRO A 422 19.46 -4.62 11.85
C PRO A 422 20.24 -5.49 10.85
N ASP A 423 21.27 -4.93 10.20
CA ASP A 423 22.11 -5.58 9.20
C ASP A 423 23.03 -6.65 9.82
N SER A 424 23.65 -6.33 10.96
CA SER A 424 24.37 -7.30 11.80
C SER A 424 23.46 -8.41 12.33
N LEU A 425 22.24 -8.07 12.76
CA LEU A 425 21.25 -9.04 13.24
C LEU A 425 20.76 -9.96 12.11
N PHE A 426 20.55 -9.42 10.91
CA PHE A 426 20.23 -10.18 9.70
C PHE A 426 21.32 -11.21 9.36
N ARG A 427 22.61 -10.80 9.29
CA ARG A 427 23.73 -11.73 9.10
C ARG A 427 23.76 -12.82 10.18
N MET A 428 23.64 -12.45 11.45
CA MET A 428 23.64 -13.40 12.56
C MET A 428 22.51 -14.43 12.50
N ILE A 429 21.34 -14.07 11.95
CA ILE A 429 20.21 -15.01 11.75
C ILE A 429 20.44 -15.90 10.54
N LEU A 430 20.97 -15.35 9.43
CA LEU A 430 21.24 -16.14 8.22
C LEU A 430 22.34 -17.18 8.40
N SER A 431 23.29 -16.94 9.32
CA SER A 431 24.28 -17.93 9.77
C SER A 431 23.70 -19.09 10.58
N LYS A 432 22.43 -19.01 11.03
CA LYS A 432 21.74 -20.13 11.71
C LYS A 432 21.14 -21.10 10.72
N CYS A 433 21.04 -22.37 11.13
CA CYS A 433 20.30 -23.38 10.38
C CYS A 433 18.85 -22.93 10.20
N PRO A 434 18.26 -23.05 8.98
CA PRO A 434 16.86 -22.69 8.70
C PRO A 434 15.84 -23.18 9.74
N SER A 435 15.99 -24.39 10.26
CA SER A 435 15.09 -25.00 11.24
C SER A 435 15.19 -24.43 12.66
N GLU A 436 16.16 -23.56 12.95
CA GLU A 436 16.43 -22.99 14.27
C GLU A 436 15.95 -21.53 14.41
N ARG A 437 15.45 -20.93 13.32
CA ARG A 437 15.00 -19.54 13.28
C ARG A 437 13.63 -19.38 13.95
N THR A 438 13.51 -18.41 14.86
CA THR A 438 12.26 -18.08 15.54
C THR A 438 11.36 -17.16 14.68
N PRO A 439 10.05 -17.06 14.96
CA PRO A 439 9.16 -16.19 14.17
C PRO A 439 9.54 -14.70 14.17
N GLU A 440 10.13 -14.16 15.24
CA GLU A 440 10.62 -12.76 15.29
C GLU A 440 11.85 -12.56 14.38
N GLU A 441 12.69 -13.61 14.26
CA GLU A 441 13.85 -13.63 13.37
C GLU A 441 13.46 -13.79 11.90
N LEU A 442 12.45 -14.62 11.60
CA LEU A 442 11.90 -14.77 10.26
C LEU A 442 11.23 -13.48 9.76
N GLU A 443 10.54 -12.74 10.64
CA GLU A 443 9.96 -11.45 10.29
C GLU A 443 11.05 -10.40 9.98
N LEU A 444 12.14 -10.34 10.77
CA LEU A 444 13.25 -9.44 10.49
C LEU A 444 13.97 -9.79 9.17
N VAL A 445 14.24 -11.07 8.93
CA VAL A 445 14.84 -11.50 7.65
C VAL A 445 13.92 -11.12 6.49
N TYR A 446 12.60 -11.32 6.62
CA TYR A 446 11.65 -10.83 5.64
C TYR A 446 11.69 -9.30 5.46
N GLU A 447 11.73 -8.50 6.54
CA GLU A 447 11.85 -7.03 6.48
C GLU A 447 13.09 -6.59 5.68
N GLU A 448 14.24 -7.25 5.85
CA GLU A 448 15.46 -6.91 5.10
C GLU A 448 15.49 -7.46 3.66
N LEU A 449 14.90 -8.63 3.39
CA LEU A 449 14.71 -9.14 2.02
C LEU A 449 13.77 -8.26 1.17
N LEU A 450 13.03 -7.31 1.76
CA LEU A 450 12.33 -6.26 1.02
C LEU A 450 13.28 -5.23 0.38
N HIS A 451 14.45 -5.00 1.00
CA HIS A 451 15.43 -4.01 0.55
C HIS A 451 16.40 -4.56 -0.51
N VAL A 452 16.64 -5.87 -0.55
CA VAL A 452 17.57 -6.51 -1.50
C VAL A 452 17.10 -6.32 -2.95
N LYS A 453 17.90 -5.58 -3.74
CA LYS A 453 17.59 -5.17 -5.13
C LYS A 453 17.22 -6.36 -6.05
N ALA A 454 17.99 -7.45 -6.01
CA ALA A 454 17.70 -8.68 -6.76
C ALA A 454 16.29 -9.25 -6.46
N LEU A 455 15.85 -9.22 -5.20
CA LEU A 455 14.57 -9.78 -4.76
C LEU A 455 13.39 -8.84 -4.99
N ALA A 456 13.62 -7.58 -5.39
CA ALA A 456 12.57 -6.56 -5.51
C ALA A 456 11.38 -6.97 -6.40
N HIS A 457 11.59 -7.88 -7.36
CA HIS A 457 10.59 -8.39 -8.29
C HIS A 457 9.73 -9.57 -7.76
N LEU A 458 10.06 -10.13 -6.59
CA LEU A 458 9.36 -11.28 -6.00
C LEU A 458 8.20 -10.83 -5.10
N SER A 459 7.16 -11.68 -4.98
CA SER A 459 6.00 -11.41 -4.12
C SER A 459 6.34 -11.45 -2.63
N THR A 460 5.41 -10.99 -1.80
CA THR A 460 5.59 -10.95 -0.34
C THR A 460 5.74 -12.35 0.26
N MET A 461 4.98 -13.34 -0.21
CA MET A 461 5.09 -14.72 0.27
C MET A 461 6.39 -15.39 -0.19
N VAL A 462 6.83 -15.19 -1.44
CA VAL A 462 8.15 -15.70 -1.89
C VAL A 462 9.30 -15.15 -1.04
N LYS A 463 9.22 -13.89 -0.58
CA LYS A 463 10.20 -13.31 0.35
C LYS A 463 10.11 -13.88 1.77
N ARG A 464 8.92 -14.33 2.21
CA ARG A 464 8.73 -15.02 3.51
C ARG A 464 9.23 -16.45 3.49
N GLU A 465 8.99 -17.19 2.40
CA GLU A 465 9.58 -18.52 2.19
C GLU A 465 11.11 -18.42 2.08
N LEU A 466 11.64 -17.45 1.31
CA LEU A 466 13.08 -17.15 1.29
C LEU A 466 13.61 -16.83 2.70
N ALA A 467 12.90 -16.04 3.53
CA ALA A 467 13.35 -15.77 4.89
C ALA A 467 13.51 -17.04 5.75
N ALA A 468 12.69 -18.07 5.49
CA ALA A 468 12.81 -19.37 6.14
C ALA A 468 14.03 -20.16 5.65
N VAL A 469 14.28 -20.26 4.33
CA VAL A 469 15.28 -21.18 3.76
C VAL A 469 16.65 -20.56 3.44
N ILE A 470 16.72 -19.25 3.18
CA ILE A 470 17.91 -18.61 2.60
C ILE A 470 19.10 -18.67 3.59
N GLY A 471 20.27 -19.06 3.09
CA GLY A 471 21.52 -19.03 3.85
C GLY A 471 22.44 -17.92 3.38
N ILE A 472 23.46 -17.58 4.17
CA ILE A 472 24.57 -16.72 3.77
C ILE A 472 25.88 -17.54 3.73
N GLU A 473 26.65 -17.36 2.65
CA GLU A 473 28.03 -17.83 2.54
C GLU A 473 28.98 -16.64 2.51
N THR A 474 30.05 -16.70 3.30
CA THR A 474 31.14 -15.72 3.30
C THR A 474 32.40 -16.39 2.79
N HIS A 475 33.04 -15.79 1.77
CA HIS A 475 34.23 -16.33 1.12
C HIS A 475 35.37 -15.31 1.26
N ASN A 476 36.38 -15.65 2.06
CA ASN A 476 37.41 -14.69 2.47
C ASN A 476 38.39 -14.31 1.36
N ASN A 477 38.64 -15.19 0.38
CA ASN A 477 39.76 -15.08 -0.54
C ASN A 477 39.31 -14.99 -2.01
N ALA A 478 39.80 -14.00 -2.74
CA ALA A 478 39.72 -13.92 -4.20
C ALA A 478 40.28 -15.18 -4.89
N GLY A 479 39.76 -15.52 -6.07
CA GLY A 479 40.09 -16.74 -6.80
C GLY A 479 39.35 -18.01 -6.35
N THR A 480 38.56 -17.94 -5.27
CA THR A 480 37.75 -19.09 -4.79
C THR A 480 36.68 -19.48 -5.82
N VAL A 481 36.59 -20.77 -6.20
CA VAL A 481 35.61 -21.23 -7.19
C VAL A 481 34.31 -21.66 -6.49
N ILE A 482 33.19 -21.02 -6.84
CA ILE A 482 31.86 -21.29 -6.23
C ILE A 482 31.21 -22.54 -6.82
N PHE A 483 31.32 -22.72 -8.15
CA PHE A 483 31.02 -23.97 -8.86
C PHE A 483 31.67 -23.98 -10.25
N HIS A 484 31.82 -25.17 -10.85
CA HIS A 484 32.41 -25.35 -12.17
C HIS A 484 31.37 -25.55 -13.28
N GLN A 485 31.72 -25.16 -14.50
CA GLN A 485 30.97 -25.52 -15.69
C GLN A 485 30.90 -27.06 -15.82
N GLY A 486 29.68 -27.61 -15.87
CA GLY A 486 29.41 -29.05 -15.94
C GLY A 486 28.88 -29.68 -14.64
N ASP A 487 28.92 -28.97 -13.52
CA ASP A 487 28.37 -29.41 -12.23
C ASP A 487 26.83 -29.48 -12.25
N PRO A 488 26.16 -30.24 -11.37
CA PRO A 488 24.70 -30.20 -11.23
C PRO A 488 24.20 -28.85 -10.69
N GLY A 489 23.03 -28.43 -11.15
CA GLY A 489 22.36 -27.20 -10.70
C GLY A 489 21.67 -27.34 -9.36
N ALA A 490 22.40 -27.32 -8.24
CA ALA A 490 21.82 -27.55 -6.91
C ALA A 490 21.26 -26.28 -6.21
N CYS A 491 21.77 -25.09 -6.53
CA CYS A 491 21.47 -23.86 -5.78
C CYS A 491 21.41 -22.60 -6.66
N TRP A 492 20.66 -21.60 -6.20
CA TRP A 492 20.63 -20.22 -6.70
C TRP A 492 21.45 -19.31 -5.75
N TYR A 493 22.06 -18.26 -6.29
CA TYR A 493 22.96 -17.37 -5.56
C TYR A 493 22.70 -15.89 -5.87
N ILE A 494 22.87 -15.01 -4.88
CA ILE A 494 22.76 -13.54 -5.01
C ILE A 494 23.95 -12.90 -4.29
N ILE A 495 24.62 -11.93 -4.91
CA ILE A 495 25.79 -11.26 -4.33
C ILE A 495 25.35 -10.13 -3.38
N LEU A 496 25.74 -10.21 -2.11
CA LEU A 496 25.53 -9.16 -1.10
C LEU A 496 26.74 -8.24 -0.91
N ARG A 497 27.95 -8.72 -1.21
CA ARG A 497 29.18 -7.92 -1.13
C ARG A 497 30.25 -8.51 -2.05
N GLY A 498 31.00 -7.65 -2.74
CA GLY A 498 32.08 -8.03 -3.67
C GLY A 498 31.59 -8.37 -5.08
N ALA A 499 32.42 -9.09 -5.84
CA ALA A 499 32.19 -9.45 -7.23
C ALA A 499 32.67 -10.87 -7.56
N VAL A 500 32.14 -11.44 -8.66
CA VAL A 500 32.54 -12.75 -9.20
C VAL A 500 32.70 -12.71 -10.72
N ASP A 501 33.69 -13.41 -11.25
CA ASP A 501 33.93 -13.59 -12.68
C ASP A 501 33.24 -14.86 -13.20
N VAL A 502 32.52 -14.72 -14.32
CA VAL A 502 31.80 -15.81 -15.01
C VAL A 502 32.69 -16.35 -16.13
N SER A 503 33.21 -17.57 -15.97
CA SER A 503 34.19 -18.16 -16.87
C SER A 503 33.63 -19.36 -17.63
N ILE A 504 33.89 -19.44 -18.95
CA ILE A 504 33.45 -20.54 -19.82
C ILE A 504 34.66 -21.20 -20.48
N ARG A 505 34.73 -22.54 -20.42
CA ARG A 505 35.80 -23.34 -21.04
C ARG A 505 35.92 -22.98 -22.53
N GLY A 506 37.13 -22.61 -22.96
CA GLY A 506 37.40 -22.20 -24.34
C GLY A 506 37.01 -20.75 -24.70
N LYS A 507 36.46 -19.98 -23.75
CA LYS A 507 36.18 -18.53 -23.92
C LYS A 507 36.85 -17.63 -22.87
N GLY A 508 37.25 -18.17 -21.71
CA GLY A 508 37.78 -17.38 -20.60
C GLY A 508 36.68 -16.72 -19.79
N VAL A 509 37.00 -15.62 -19.10
CA VAL A 509 36.00 -14.78 -18.41
C VAL A 509 35.15 -14.06 -19.46
N VAL A 510 33.83 -14.18 -19.31
CA VAL A 510 32.83 -13.67 -20.27
C VAL A 510 32.12 -12.42 -19.73
N CYS A 511 31.94 -12.34 -18.41
CA CYS A 511 31.49 -11.14 -17.70
C CYS A 511 31.87 -11.22 -16.21
N THR A 512 31.78 -10.08 -15.52
CA THR A 512 31.89 -9.97 -14.05
C THR A 512 30.54 -9.54 -13.51
N LEU A 513 30.07 -10.19 -12.45
CA LEU A 513 28.86 -9.84 -11.69
C LEU A 513 29.25 -9.17 -10.36
N ARG A 514 28.41 -8.27 -9.85
CA ARG A 514 28.66 -7.42 -8.68
C ARG A 514 27.53 -7.52 -7.64
N GLU A 515 27.71 -6.85 -6.51
CA GLU A 515 26.67 -6.67 -5.49
C GLU A 515 25.30 -6.29 -6.09
N GLY A 516 24.28 -7.08 -5.74
CA GLY A 516 22.92 -6.97 -6.27
C GLY A 516 22.60 -7.87 -7.48
N ASP A 517 23.59 -8.48 -8.13
CA ASP A 517 23.38 -9.46 -9.21
C ASP A 517 23.07 -10.87 -8.68
N ASP A 518 22.41 -11.70 -9.49
CA ASP A 518 22.08 -13.10 -9.21
C ASP A 518 22.66 -14.08 -10.24
N PHE A 519 22.99 -15.31 -9.82
CA PHE A 519 23.58 -16.32 -10.70
C PHE A 519 23.19 -17.77 -10.36
N GLY A 520 23.39 -18.66 -11.34
CA GLY A 520 23.13 -20.10 -11.21
C GLY A 520 21.69 -20.56 -11.49
N LYS A 521 20.72 -19.64 -11.47
CA LYS A 521 19.25 -19.87 -11.64
C LYS A 521 18.87 -20.78 -12.81
N LEU A 522 19.50 -20.60 -13.97
CA LEU A 522 19.20 -21.36 -15.20
C LEU A 522 19.39 -22.88 -15.05
N ALA A 523 20.31 -23.32 -14.19
CA ALA A 523 20.60 -24.73 -14.00
C ALA A 523 19.49 -25.46 -13.22
N LEU A 524 18.87 -24.76 -12.25
CA LEU A 524 17.70 -25.24 -11.50
C LEU A 524 16.45 -25.29 -12.38
N VAL A 525 16.13 -24.18 -13.06
CA VAL A 525 14.88 -24.03 -13.84
C VAL A 525 14.77 -25.04 -15.00
N ASN A 526 15.92 -25.47 -15.54
CA ASN A 526 15.99 -26.36 -16.70
C ASN A 526 16.52 -27.77 -16.38
N GLU A 527 16.60 -28.16 -15.09
CA GLU A 527 17.15 -29.46 -14.62
C GLU A 527 18.50 -29.82 -15.27
N SER A 528 19.40 -28.83 -15.39
CA SER A 528 20.56 -28.89 -16.30
C SER A 528 21.90 -28.63 -15.60
N LYS A 529 22.99 -28.98 -16.29
CA LYS A 529 24.36 -28.76 -15.80
C LYS A 529 24.75 -27.28 -15.90
N ARG A 530 25.56 -26.80 -14.95
CA ARG A 530 26.07 -25.42 -14.90
C ARG A 530 26.74 -25.05 -16.23
N ALA A 531 26.26 -23.98 -16.87
CA ALA A 531 26.75 -23.52 -18.18
C ALA A 531 28.10 -22.77 -18.13
N ALA A 532 28.51 -22.32 -16.94
CA ALA A 532 29.75 -21.59 -16.68
C ALA A 532 30.34 -21.99 -15.31
N THR A 533 31.62 -21.69 -15.11
CA THR A 533 32.33 -21.69 -13.82
C THR A 533 32.18 -20.30 -13.20
N ILE A 534 31.99 -20.19 -11.88
CA ILE A 534 31.95 -18.92 -11.15
C ILE A 534 33.16 -18.84 -10.22
N ILE A 535 33.92 -17.76 -10.31
CA ILE A 535 35.17 -17.54 -9.56
C ILE A 535 35.05 -16.21 -8.80
N LEU A 536 35.37 -16.21 -7.51
CA LEU A 536 35.39 -15.01 -6.67
C LEU A 536 36.44 -14.03 -7.18
N ARG A 537 36.09 -12.74 -7.27
CA ARG A 537 37.01 -11.69 -7.76
C ARG A 537 37.64 -10.90 -6.62
N ASP A 538 36.86 -10.60 -5.59
CA ASP A 538 37.25 -9.77 -4.46
C ASP A 538 37.39 -10.62 -3.19
N ASP A 539 38.17 -10.15 -2.22
CA ASP A 539 38.27 -10.74 -0.88
C ASP A 539 37.02 -10.38 -0.03
N GLU A 540 36.75 -11.16 1.03
CA GLU A 540 35.60 -11.01 1.96
C GLU A 540 34.19 -10.91 1.31
N ALA A 541 33.98 -11.59 0.19
CA ALA A 541 32.69 -11.57 -0.50
C ALA A 541 31.59 -12.28 0.30
N GLN A 542 30.35 -11.78 0.18
CA GLN A 542 29.16 -12.36 0.83
C GLN A 542 28.10 -12.70 -0.21
N ILE A 543 27.55 -13.92 -0.14
CA ILE A 543 26.65 -14.47 -1.15
C ILE A 543 25.47 -15.16 -0.45
N LEU A 544 24.23 -14.79 -0.78
CA LEU A 544 23.03 -15.51 -0.35
C LEU A 544 22.86 -16.78 -1.18
N ARG A 545 22.34 -17.85 -0.57
CA ARG A 545 22.14 -19.17 -1.19
C ARG A 545 20.76 -19.75 -0.88
N ASP A 546 20.16 -20.38 -1.88
CA ASP A 546 18.83 -21.01 -1.82
C ASP A 546 18.85 -22.50 -2.27
N VAL A 547 17.91 -23.30 -1.75
CA VAL A 547 17.81 -24.76 -1.95
C VAL A 547 16.35 -25.23 -2.10
N GLU A 548 15.91 -25.35 -3.36
CA GLU A 548 14.76 -26.12 -3.87
C GLU A 548 13.33 -25.73 -3.39
N ALA A 549 12.38 -25.65 -4.32
CA ALA A 549 11.12 -24.93 -4.12
C ALA A 549 9.96 -25.76 -3.50
N ASN A 550 9.28 -25.17 -2.51
CA ASN A 550 8.08 -25.73 -1.84
C ASN A 550 6.79 -25.75 -2.69
N THR A 551 6.85 -25.39 -3.97
CA THR A 551 5.67 -25.09 -4.81
C THR A 551 5.25 -26.26 -5.72
N VAL A 552 3.98 -26.66 -5.66
CA VAL A 552 3.35 -27.67 -6.52
C VAL A 552 2.48 -26.99 -7.59
N ARG A 553 2.56 -27.44 -8.85
CA ARG A 553 1.77 -26.90 -9.98
C ARG A 553 0.92 -27.98 -10.63
N LEU A 554 -0.39 -27.82 -10.57
CA LEU A 554 -1.37 -28.65 -11.27
C LEU A 554 -1.65 -28.05 -12.65
N LYS A 555 -1.62 -28.90 -13.68
CA LYS A 555 -1.77 -28.50 -15.09
C LYS A 555 -2.91 -29.24 -15.78
N GLU A 556 -3.71 -28.52 -16.55
CA GLU A 556 -4.68 -29.07 -17.49
C GLU A 556 -4.34 -28.57 -18.90
N HIS A 557 -4.37 -29.46 -19.89
CA HIS A 557 -3.96 -29.18 -21.28
C HIS A 557 -2.58 -28.48 -21.43
N GLY A 558 -1.66 -28.71 -20.49
CA GLY A 558 -0.31 -28.13 -20.46
C GLY A 558 -0.19 -26.74 -19.80
N GLN A 559 -1.31 -26.08 -19.48
CA GLN A 559 -1.34 -24.80 -18.76
C GLN A 559 -1.44 -25.02 -17.25
N ASP A 560 -0.78 -24.18 -16.45
CA ASP A 560 -1.00 -24.13 -15.00
C ASP A 560 -2.47 -23.74 -14.73
N VAL A 561 -3.16 -24.48 -13.86
CA VAL A 561 -4.55 -24.17 -13.46
C VAL A 561 -4.74 -24.03 -11.95
N LEU A 562 -3.84 -24.58 -11.14
CA LEU A 562 -3.79 -24.37 -9.70
C LEU A 562 -2.32 -24.52 -9.22
N VAL A 563 -1.85 -23.52 -8.48
CA VAL A 563 -0.52 -23.43 -7.90
C VAL A 563 -0.67 -23.47 -6.38
N LEU A 564 0.01 -24.42 -5.75
CA LEU A 564 -0.05 -24.70 -4.33
C LEU A 564 1.33 -24.55 -3.69
N GLU A 565 1.37 -24.20 -2.40
CA GLU A 565 2.61 -24.06 -1.62
C GLU A 565 2.56 -24.94 -0.37
N LYS A 566 3.67 -25.63 -0.07
CA LYS A 566 3.80 -26.52 1.08
C LYS A 566 4.04 -25.75 2.37
N VAL A 567 2.98 -25.52 3.15
CA VAL A 567 3.04 -24.79 4.42
C VAL A 567 3.19 -25.74 5.61
N PHE A 568 4.20 -25.47 6.44
CA PHE A 568 4.43 -26.15 7.71
C PHE A 568 3.80 -25.36 8.86
N THR A 569 2.74 -25.89 9.48
CA THR A 569 2.10 -25.24 10.64
C THR A 569 2.86 -25.51 11.94
N PRO A 570 3.34 -24.49 12.68
CA PRO A 570 3.89 -24.68 14.02
C PRO A 570 2.81 -25.21 14.98
N ARG A 571 3.11 -26.23 15.80
CA ARG A 571 2.15 -26.72 16.80
C ARG A 571 1.96 -25.67 17.91
N GLY A 572 0.71 -25.22 18.08
CA GLY A 572 0.27 -24.56 19.30
C GLY A 572 0.41 -25.47 20.54
N ALA A 573 0.37 -24.87 21.73
CA ALA A 573 0.81 -25.52 22.96
C ALA A 573 -0.04 -26.73 23.42
N VAL A 574 0.66 -27.78 23.86
CA VAL A 574 0.21 -28.88 24.74
C VAL A 574 -0.98 -29.74 24.28
N VAL A 575 -0.67 -30.94 23.75
CA VAL A 575 -1.12 -32.27 24.27
C VAL A 575 0.00 -33.28 23.97
N GLN A 576 0.21 -34.28 24.84
CA GLN A 576 1.16 -35.39 24.60
C GLN A 576 0.55 -36.50 23.73
N GLY A 577 1.27 -36.92 22.69
CA GLY A 577 0.94 -38.13 21.91
C GLY A 577 1.13 -37.96 20.40
N ARG A 578 1.88 -38.90 19.80
CA ARG A 578 2.19 -39.02 18.36
C ARG A 578 2.91 -37.83 17.71
N GLN A 579 4.15 -38.09 17.31
CA GLN A 579 5.01 -37.17 16.57
C GLN A 579 4.83 -37.37 15.07
N GLU A 580 4.18 -36.43 14.42
CA GLU A 580 4.28 -36.19 12.98
C GLU A 580 3.89 -34.72 12.72
N SER A 581 4.56 -34.09 11.76
CA SER A 581 4.32 -32.70 11.38
C SER A 581 3.46 -32.68 10.13
N HIS A 582 2.17 -32.36 10.30
CA HIS A 582 1.23 -32.31 9.17
C HIS A 582 1.56 -31.16 8.22
N CYS A 583 2.32 -31.48 7.18
CA CYS A 583 2.46 -30.68 5.96
C CYS A 583 1.06 -30.47 5.33
N THR A 584 0.68 -29.22 5.04
CA THR A 584 -0.55 -28.94 4.28
C THR A 584 -0.27 -27.96 3.14
N TYR A 585 -1.03 -28.07 2.05
CA TYR A 585 -0.83 -27.21 0.89
C TYR A 585 -1.77 -25.99 0.93
N SER A 586 -1.20 -24.78 0.86
CA SER A 586 -1.95 -23.53 0.67
C SER A 586 -2.18 -23.27 -0.82
N VAL A 587 -3.19 -22.47 -1.17
CA VAL A 587 -3.44 -22.02 -2.53
C VAL A 587 -2.70 -20.70 -2.76
N MET A 588 -1.87 -20.63 -3.81
CA MET A 588 -1.14 -19.41 -4.19
C MET A 588 -1.81 -18.68 -5.36
N ALA A 589 -2.17 -19.43 -6.40
CA ALA A 589 -2.92 -18.92 -7.53
C ALA A 589 -3.72 -20.05 -8.21
N GLY A 590 -4.83 -19.73 -8.87
CA GLY A 590 -5.56 -20.74 -9.65
C GLY A 590 -6.75 -20.20 -10.44
N LEU A 591 -7.37 -21.06 -11.23
CA LEU A 591 -8.69 -20.80 -11.79
C LEU A 591 -9.74 -20.89 -10.68
N ALA A 592 -10.71 -19.98 -10.65
CA ALA A 592 -11.68 -19.89 -9.56
C ALA A 592 -12.46 -21.20 -9.32
N GLU A 593 -12.86 -21.90 -10.40
CA GLU A 593 -13.51 -23.21 -10.31
C GLU A 593 -12.56 -24.29 -9.75
N LYS A 594 -11.28 -24.31 -10.12
CA LYS A 594 -10.27 -25.26 -9.61
C LYS A 594 -9.93 -25.02 -8.14
N MET A 595 -9.92 -23.77 -7.71
CA MET A 595 -9.78 -23.40 -6.30
C MET A 595 -11.00 -23.84 -5.48
N LEU A 596 -12.21 -23.71 -6.03
CA LEU A 596 -13.44 -24.19 -5.41
C LEU A 596 -13.45 -25.72 -5.28
N GLU A 597 -13.10 -26.45 -6.35
CA GLU A 597 -12.91 -27.91 -6.33
C GLU A 597 -11.93 -28.31 -5.22
N TYR A 598 -10.73 -27.72 -5.21
CA TYR A 598 -9.71 -28.01 -4.19
C TYR A 598 -10.18 -27.75 -2.74
N LEU A 599 -10.93 -26.67 -2.50
CA LEU A 599 -11.47 -26.36 -1.17
C LEU A 599 -12.57 -27.33 -0.73
N LEU A 600 -13.47 -27.72 -1.65
CA LEU A 600 -14.49 -28.74 -1.41
C LEU A 600 -13.86 -30.10 -1.10
N GLU A 601 -12.81 -30.48 -1.83
CA GLU A 601 -12.16 -31.78 -1.71
C GLU A 601 -11.19 -31.90 -0.52
N THR A 602 -10.55 -30.80 -0.08
CA THR A 602 -9.49 -30.84 0.95
C THR A 602 -9.79 -30.08 2.24
N ARG A 603 -10.61 -29.01 2.21
CA ARG A 603 -10.82 -28.13 3.38
C ARG A 603 -12.19 -28.31 4.04
N ILE A 604 -13.21 -28.74 3.29
CA ILE A 604 -14.53 -29.09 3.85
C ILE A 604 -14.50 -30.46 4.54
N ASP A 605 -13.91 -31.49 3.93
CA ASP A 605 -13.83 -32.82 4.55
C ASP A 605 -12.86 -32.86 5.76
N ALA A 606 -11.90 -31.93 5.84
CA ALA A 606 -11.01 -31.77 6.99
C ALA A 606 -11.64 -30.94 8.14
N GLN A 607 -12.92 -30.59 8.05
CA GLN A 607 -13.60 -29.73 9.01
C GLN A 607 -14.54 -30.55 9.91
N GLU A 608 -14.05 -30.87 11.12
CA GLU A 608 -14.81 -31.58 12.15
C GLU A 608 -16.13 -30.85 12.50
N GLU A 609 -17.21 -31.61 12.71
CA GLU A 609 -18.57 -31.05 12.74
C GLU A 609 -18.83 -30.12 13.94
N ASP A 610 -18.06 -30.23 15.03
CA ASP A 610 -18.15 -29.41 16.24
C ASP A 610 -17.22 -28.18 16.25
N VAL A 611 -16.32 -28.01 15.27
CA VAL A 611 -15.31 -26.95 15.31
C VAL A 611 -15.92 -25.57 14.99
N THR A 612 -15.79 -24.65 15.94
CA THR A 612 -16.40 -23.31 15.87
C THR A 612 -15.74 -22.40 14.84
N SER A 613 -14.43 -22.55 14.61
CA SER A 613 -13.64 -21.81 13.61
C SER A 613 -13.79 -22.37 12.20
N VAL A 614 -13.67 -21.50 11.19
CA VAL A 614 -13.59 -21.90 9.77
C VAL A 614 -12.10 -22.02 9.41
N ASN A 615 -11.73 -22.98 8.57
CA ASN A 615 -10.37 -23.07 8.01
C ASN A 615 -9.98 -21.72 7.35
N PRO A 616 -8.79 -21.15 7.63
CA PRO A 616 -8.42 -19.82 7.12
C PRO A 616 -8.52 -19.70 5.59
N THR A 617 -7.94 -20.64 4.84
CA THR A 617 -7.94 -20.63 3.36
C THR A 617 -9.36 -20.70 2.79
N LEU A 618 -10.25 -21.48 3.41
CA LEU A 618 -11.68 -21.50 3.07
C LEU A 618 -12.37 -20.18 3.42
N GLN A 619 -12.09 -19.60 4.59
CA GLN A 619 -12.63 -18.32 5.00
C GLN A 619 -12.17 -17.19 4.06
N ASP A 620 -10.91 -17.20 3.63
CA ASP A 620 -10.36 -16.23 2.68
C ASP A 620 -11.15 -16.26 1.36
N PHE A 621 -11.44 -17.46 0.83
CA PHE A 621 -12.28 -17.63 -0.36
C PHE A 621 -13.70 -17.09 -0.12
N LEU A 622 -14.35 -17.46 1.00
CA LEU A 622 -15.70 -17.01 1.34
C LEU A 622 -15.83 -15.49 1.53
N LEU A 623 -14.74 -14.80 1.89
CA LEU A 623 -14.69 -13.35 2.06
C LEU A 623 -14.29 -12.59 0.78
N THR A 624 -13.62 -13.25 -0.18
CA THR A 624 -13.02 -12.58 -1.35
C THR A 624 -13.56 -13.03 -2.70
N HIS A 625 -14.35 -14.12 -2.78
CA HIS A 625 -14.89 -14.59 -4.05
C HIS A 625 -15.58 -13.51 -4.89
N PRO A 626 -16.29 -12.47 -4.38
CA PRO A 626 -16.92 -11.47 -5.24
C PRO A 626 -15.93 -10.69 -6.12
N ILE A 627 -14.63 -10.67 -5.78
CA ILE A 627 -13.57 -9.99 -6.53
C ILE A 627 -13.20 -10.72 -7.84
N TYR A 628 -13.39 -12.05 -7.90
CA TYR A 628 -12.90 -12.89 -9.01
C TYR A 628 -13.87 -14.00 -9.47
N MET A 629 -14.92 -14.28 -8.69
CA MET A 629 -15.96 -15.28 -8.93
C MET A 629 -17.30 -14.73 -8.41
N PRO A 630 -18.02 -13.92 -9.23
CA PRO A 630 -19.34 -13.40 -8.91
C PRO A 630 -20.31 -14.46 -8.37
N THR A 631 -21.19 -14.06 -7.45
CA THR A 631 -22.04 -14.97 -6.66
C THR A 631 -22.83 -15.95 -7.51
N ASN A 632 -23.42 -15.49 -8.62
CA ASN A 632 -24.15 -16.33 -9.56
C ASN A 632 -23.26 -17.39 -10.23
N ILE A 633 -21.98 -17.11 -10.48
CA ILE A 633 -21.02 -18.09 -11.01
C ILE A 633 -20.68 -19.11 -9.92
N LEU A 634 -20.42 -18.67 -8.68
CA LEU A 634 -20.17 -19.57 -7.55
C LEU A 634 -21.36 -20.52 -7.29
N CYS A 635 -22.59 -20.02 -7.24
CA CYS A 635 -23.80 -20.83 -7.12
C CYS A 635 -23.93 -21.86 -8.25
N ASN A 636 -23.68 -21.46 -9.51
CA ASN A 636 -23.70 -22.37 -10.65
C ASN A 636 -22.61 -23.46 -10.56
N SER A 637 -21.38 -23.13 -10.16
CA SER A 637 -20.29 -24.11 -10.01
C SER A 637 -20.56 -25.08 -8.85
N LEU A 638 -21.10 -24.59 -7.72
CA LEU A 638 -21.60 -25.44 -6.63
C LEU A 638 -22.72 -26.39 -7.09
N LYS A 639 -23.66 -25.90 -7.91
CA LYS A 639 -24.73 -26.73 -8.49
C LYS A 639 -24.17 -27.81 -9.41
N LYS A 640 -23.27 -27.46 -10.35
CA LYS A 640 -22.58 -28.43 -11.25
C LYS A 640 -21.96 -29.56 -10.43
N TYR A 641 -21.20 -29.21 -9.38
CA TYR A 641 -20.52 -30.17 -8.50
C TYR A 641 -21.52 -31.04 -7.72
N TYR A 642 -22.62 -30.46 -7.21
CA TYR A 642 -23.69 -31.20 -6.52
C TYR A 642 -24.42 -32.22 -7.42
N THR A 643 -24.53 -31.91 -8.73
CA THR A 643 -25.12 -32.78 -9.76
C THR A 643 -24.11 -33.71 -10.44
N ARG A 644 -22.86 -33.78 -9.98
CA ARG A 644 -21.81 -34.60 -10.60
C ARG A 644 -22.07 -36.09 -10.34
N HIS A 645 -22.29 -36.84 -11.41
CA HIS A 645 -22.28 -38.30 -11.37
C HIS A 645 -20.86 -38.84 -11.63
N PRO A 646 -20.50 -40.00 -11.05
CA PRO A 646 -19.33 -40.77 -11.48
C PRO A 646 -19.42 -41.11 -12.97
N MET A 647 -18.28 -41.09 -13.69
CA MET A 647 -18.28 -41.50 -15.09
C MET A 647 -18.25 -43.02 -15.20
N VAL A 648 -19.43 -43.59 -15.49
CA VAL A 648 -19.63 -45.02 -15.73
C VAL A 648 -18.75 -45.48 -16.90
N THR A 649 -17.57 -46.01 -16.57
CA THR A 649 -16.57 -46.48 -17.53
C THR A 649 -16.56 -48.02 -17.59
N SER A 650 -17.73 -48.64 -17.38
CA SER A 650 -17.93 -50.09 -17.47
C SER A 650 -18.92 -50.43 -18.56
N ILE A 651 -18.49 -51.31 -19.49
CA ILE A 651 -19.34 -51.98 -20.47
C ILE A 651 -19.88 -53.33 -19.89
N PHE A 652 -19.51 -53.66 -18.64
CA PHE A 652 -19.86 -54.89 -17.95
C PHE A 652 -20.82 -54.64 -16.77
N PRO A 653 -21.70 -55.60 -16.41
CA PRO A 653 -22.58 -55.47 -15.25
C PRO A 653 -21.78 -55.31 -13.95
N SER A 654 -22.04 -54.25 -13.20
CA SER A 654 -21.33 -53.92 -11.96
C SER A 654 -21.68 -54.88 -10.82
N THR A 655 -20.68 -55.28 -10.04
CA THR A 655 -20.84 -55.99 -8.76
C THR A 655 -21.30 -55.01 -7.67
N ASP A 656 -22.05 -55.49 -6.66
CA ASP A 656 -22.65 -54.66 -5.60
C ASP A 656 -21.66 -53.68 -4.92
N VAL A 657 -20.40 -54.09 -4.74
CA VAL A 657 -19.32 -53.28 -4.15
C VAL A 657 -19.09 -51.97 -4.92
N VAL A 658 -19.11 -52.01 -6.25
CA VAL A 658 -18.89 -50.83 -7.10
C VAL A 658 -20.07 -49.86 -6.98
N ILE A 659 -21.29 -50.39 -6.90
CA ILE A 659 -22.52 -49.60 -6.73
C ILE A 659 -22.51 -48.89 -5.36
N GLN A 660 -21.95 -49.53 -4.33
CA GLN A 660 -21.78 -48.94 -3.00
C GLN A 660 -20.74 -47.80 -3.00
N GLU A 661 -19.58 -48.00 -3.64
CA GLU A 661 -18.52 -46.97 -3.77
C GLU A 661 -18.99 -45.75 -4.58
N ASP A 662 -19.68 -45.96 -5.71
CA ASP A 662 -20.28 -44.87 -6.50
C ASP A 662 -21.30 -44.06 -5.67
N THR A 663 -22.11 -44.75 -4.86
CA THR A 663 -23.11 -44.11 -3.98
C THR A 663 -22.45 -43.26 -2.89
N GLU A 664 -21.37 -43.75 -2.27
CA GLU A 664 -20.64 -43.00 -1.24
C GLU A 664 -19.95 -41.75 -1.79
N GLN A 665 -19.42 -41.81 -3.02
CA GLN A 665 -18.86 -40.65 -3.72
C GLN A 665 -19.94 -39.59 -4.00
N ILE A 666 -21.12 -39.99 -4.48
CA ILE A 666 -22.26 -39.09 -4.72
C ILE A 666 -22.70 -38.42 -3.42
N LEU A 667 -22.88 -39.19 -2.33
CA LEU A 667 -23.25 -38.66 -1.02
C LEU A 667 -22.20 -37.69 -0.47
N THR A 668 -20.91 -37.99 -0.67
CA THR A 668 -19.79 -37.13 -0.29
C THR A 668 -19.80 -35.81 -1.06
N ALA A 669 -20.05 -35.83 -2.37
CA ALA A 669 -20.17 -34.60 -3.17
C ALA A 669 -21.32 -33.70 -2.68
N LYS A 670 -22.49 -34.30 -2.41
CA LYS A 670 -23.67 -33.59 -1.87
C LYS A 670 -23.42 -33.03 -0.47
N ARG A 671 -22.76 -33.80 0.41
CA ARG A 671 -22.34 -33.38 1.77
C ARG A 671 -21.40 -32.17 1.74
N ARG A 672 -20.38 -32.20 0.86
CA ARG A 672 -19.39 -31.11 0.71
C ARG A 672 -20.06 -29.78 0.33
N VAL A 673 -20.92 -29.76 -0.68
CA VAL A 673 -21.61 -28.54 -1.13
C VAL A 673 -22.54 -27.96 -0.07
N VAL A 674 -23.40 -28.78 0.57
CA VAL A 674 -24.31 -28.28 1.61
C VAL A 674 -23.54 -27.77 2.84
N THR A 675 -22.41 -28.39 3.18
CA THR A 675 -21.54 -27.92 4.27
C THR A 675 -20.82 -26.61 3.90
N PHE A 676 -20.33 -26.47 2.66
CA PHE A 676 -19.79 -25.20 2.15
C PHE A 676 -20.81 -24.05 2.24
N VAL A 677 -22.05 -24.29 1.79
CA VAL A 677 -23.14 -23.29 1.85
C VAL A 677 -23.48 -22.92 3.30
N ALA A 678 -23.55 -23.89 4.22
CA ALA A 678 -23.77 -23.63 5.63
C ALA A 678 -22.67 -22.74 6.25
N LEU A 679 -21.41 -22.95 5.85
CA LEU A 679 -20.27 -22.16 6.30
C LEU A 679 -20.23 -20.76 5.67
N TRP A 680 -20.67 -20.62 4.42
CA TRP A 680 -20.82 -19.34 3.73
C TRP A 680 -21.89 -18.47 4.40
N VAL A 681 -23.07 -19.05 4.69
CA VAL A 681 -24.14 -18.43 5.49
C VAL A 681 -23.64 -18.04 6.89
N LYS A 682 -22.92 -18.94 7.58
CA LYS A 682 -22.30 -18.66 8.90
C LYS A 682 -21.27 -17.51 8.84
N THR A 683 -20.56 -17.35 7.72
CA THR A 683 -19.48 -16.37 7.57
C THR A 683 -20.01 -14.96 7.30
N LEU A 684 -21.03 -14.81 6.42
CA LEU A 684 -21.58 -13.51 6.02
C LEU A 684 -22.85 -13.09 6.78
N GLY A 685 -23.56 -14.05 7.41
CA GLY A 685 -24.78 -13.80 8.17
C GLY A 685 -25.89 -13.20 7.30
N LEU A 686 -26.44 -12.05 7.73
CA LEU A 686 -27.47 -11.30 6.98
C LEU A 686 -27.08 -11.06 5.52
N HIS A 687 -25.81 -10.75 5.27
CA HIS A 687 -25.33 -10.27 3.98
C HIS A 687 -25.31 -11.35 2.89
N TYR A 688 -25.29 -12.63 3.27
CA TYR A 688 -25.55 -13.74 2.35
C TYR A 688 -26.94 -13.60 1.68
N PHE A 689 -27.96 -13.18 2.43
CA PHE A 689 -29.34 -13.12 1.95
C PHE A 689 -29.72 -11.79 1.28
N LEU A 690 -28.84 -10.79 1.36
CA LEU A 690 -28.97 -9.54 0.62
C LEU A 690 -28.53 -9.68 -0.84
N ASP A 691 -27.64 -10.63 -1.16
CA ASP A 691 -27.35 -11.02 -2.54
C ASP A 691 -28.53 -11.85 -3.12
N PRO A 692 -29.17 -11.40 -4.22
CA PRO A 692 -30.33 -12.11 -4.79
C PRO A 692 -30.01 -13.53 -5.30
N SER A 693 -28.78 -13.76 -5.79
CA SER A 693 -28.33 -15.04 -6.32
C SER A 693 -28.14 -16.05 -5.20
N ALA A 694 -27.41 -15.67 -4.15
CA ALA A 694 -27.17 -16.52 -2.99
C ALA A 694 -28.47 -16.84 -2.23
N ASN A 695 -29.37 -15.86 -2.10
CA ASN A 695 -30.69 -16.05 -1.48
C ASN A 695 -31.58 -17.01 -2.29
N SER A 696 -31.64 -16.86 -3.61
CA SER A 696 -32.38 -17.77 -4.50
C SER A 696 -31.81 -19.19 -4.48
N PHE A 697 -30.48 -19.32 -4.47
CA PHE A 697 -29.79 -20.62 -4.47
C PHE A 697 -30.11 -21.50 -3.25
N ILE A 698 -30.50 -20.92 -2.10
CA ILE A 698 -30.90 -21.69 -0.92
C ILE A 698 -32.17 -22.51 -1.16
N GLU A 699 -33.18 -21.95 -1.83
CA GLU A 699 -34.41 -22.70 -2.16
C GLU A 699 -34.15 -23.72 -3.27
N GLU A 700 -33.40 -23.34 -4.30
CA GLU A 700 -33.03 -24.23 -5.41
C GLU A 700 -32.26 -25.47 -4.93
N LEU A 701 -31.23 -25.27 -4.11
CA LEU A 701 -30.47 -26.36 -3.51
C LEU A 701 -31.31 -27.15 -2.50
N TYR A 702 -32.23 -26.51 -1.78
CA TYR A 702 -33.13 -27.22 -0.86
C TYR A 702 -34.09 -28.17 -1.59
N CYS A 703 -34.65 -27.76 -2.74
CA CYS A 703 -35.43 -28.64 -3.60
C CYS A 703 -34.62 -29.85 -4.06
N CYS A 704 -33.40 -29.64 -4.59
CA CYS A 704 -32.54 -30.74 -5.03
C CYS A 704 -32.23 -31.72 -3.86
N VAL A 705 -31.85 -31.19 -2.69
CA VAL A 705 -31.56 -31.99 -1.48
C VAL A 705 -32.80 -32.74 -0.98
N LEU A 706 -34.00 -32.19 -1.16
CA LEU A 706 -35.26 -32.84 -0.75
C LEU A 706 -35.69 -33.95 -1.73
N GLU A 707 -35.39 -33.81 -3.02
CA GLU A 707 -35.60 -34.84 -4.04
C GLU A 707 -34.59 -35.99 -3.89
N ASP A 708 -33.29 -35.67 -3.77
CA ASP A 708 -32.24 -36.66 -3.50
C ASP A 708 -32.50 -37.42 -2.18
N ALA A 709 -33.04 -36.77 -1.15
CA ALA A 709 -33.34 -37.43 0.13
C ALA A 709 -34.53 -38.41 0.09
N GLN A 710 -35.27 -38.47 -1.02
CA GLN A 710 -36.30 -39.49 -1.26
C GLN A 710 -35.78 -40.69 -2.05
N THR A 711 -34.67 -40.53 -2.78
CA THR A 711 -34.14 -41.52 -3.73
C THR A 711 -32.81 -42.14 -3.29
N LEU A 712 -31.97 -41.40 -2.56
CA LEU A 712 -30.64 -41.83 -2.12
C LEU A 712 -30.61 -42.13 -0.61
N PRO A 713 -30.22 -43.35 -0.18
CA PRO A 713 -30.05 -43.67 1.23
C PRO A 713 -28.91 -42.83 1.83
N GLY A 714 -28.96 -42.56 3.13
CA GLY A 714 -27.90 -41.80 3.84
C GLY A 714 -27.99 -40.28 3.75
N MET A 715 -28.87 -39.70 2.91
CA MET A 715 -29.03 -38.24 2.76
C MET A 715 -29.55 -37.47 3.99
N SER A 716 -29.96 -38.16 5.07
CA SER A 716 -30.59 -37.54 6.25
C SER A 716 -29.76 -36.41 6.92
N PRO A 717 -28.45 -36.54 7.18
CA PRO A 717 -27.64 -35.46 7.77
C PRO A 717 -27.51 -34.26 6.82
N VAL A 718 -27.41 -34.50 5.52
CA VAL A 718 -27.33 -33.48 4.47
C VAL A 718 -28.64 -32.67 4.40
N LEU A 719 -29.79 -33.35 4.40
CA LEU A 719 -31.10 -32.72 4.48
C LEU A 719 -31.29 -31.93 5.79
N SER A 720 -30.80 -32.45 6.92
CA SER A 720 -30.85 -31.74 8.21
C SER A 720 -30.06 -30.43 8.17
N ARG A 721 -28.81 -30.47 7.69
CA ARG A 721 -27.95 -29.28 7.54
C ARG A 721 -28.55 -28.26 6.55
N MET A 722 -29.16 -28.72 5.46
CA MET A 722 -29.82 -27.83 4.50
C MET A 722 -31.11 -27.20 5.06
N LYS A 723 -31.88 -27.93 5.88
CA LYS A 723 -33.04 -27.37 6.62
C LYS A 723 -32.58 -26.23 7.54
N SER A 724 -31.51 -26.40 8.31
CA SER A 724 -30.98 -25.32 9.16
C SER A 724 -30.55 -24.07 8.37
N CYS A 725 -30.04 -24.24 7.15
CA CYS A 725 -29.72 -23.13 6.25
C CYS A 725 -30.98 -22.41 5.76
N ARG A 726 -32.02 -23.17 5.38
CA ARG A 726 -33.32 -22.63 4.98
C ARG A 726 -34.04 -21.92 6.12
N GLU A 727 -33.99 -22.45 7.34
CA GLU A 727 -34.51 -21.76 8.53
C GLU A 727 -33.74 -20.47 8.85
N ALA A 728 -32.42 -20.44 8.62
CA ALA A 728 -31.62 -19.23 8.80
C ALA A 728 -32.05 -18.15 7.80
N ARG A 729 -32.29 -18.53 6.54
CA ARG A 729 -32.92 -17.67 5.54
C ARG A 729 -34.27 -17.16 6.01
N ASP A 730 -35.18 -18.04 6.41
CA ASP A 730 -36.55 -17.65 6.73
C ASP A 730 -36.60 -16.71 7.96
N ARG A 731 -35.72 -16.92 8.95
CA ARG A 731 -35.50 -15.97 10.07
C ARG A 731 -35.00 -14.59 9.59
N VAL A 732 -34.09 -14.55 8.63
CA VAL A 732 -33.58 -13.31 8.04
C VAL A 732 -34.64 -12.61 7.18
N MET A 733 -35.36 -13.36 6.34
CA MET A 733 -36.40 -12.81 5.47
C MET A 733 -37.53 -12.15 6.26
N LEU A 734 -37.90 -12.68 7.44
CA LEU A 734 -38.84 -12.01 8.35
C LEU A 734 -38.35 -10.64 8.87
N SER A 735 -37.03 -10.44 8.97
CA SER A 735 -36.44 -9.15 9.34
C SER A 735 -36.35 -8.20 8.14
N LEU A 736 -36.02 -8.72 6.96
CA LEU A 736 -35.91 -7.95 5.71
C LEU A 736 -37.28 -7.58 5.11
N SER A 737 -38.33 -8.36 5.37
CA SER A 737 -39.70 -8.10 4.89
C SER A 737 -40.43 -7.01 5.68
N ARG A 738 -39.74 -6.26 6.54
CA ARG A 738 -40.31 -5.07 7.19
C ARG A 738 -40.54 -3.96 6.16
N HIS A 739 -41.47 -3.06 6.46
CA HIS A 739 -41.64 -1.85 5.67
C HIS A 739 -40.36 -0.99 5.72
N SER A 740 -40.03 -0.34 4.61
CA SER A 740 -38.94 0.64 4.51
C SER A 740 -39.12 1.76 5.53
N GLN A 741 -38.11 2.05 6.34
CA GLN A 741 -38.16 3.11 7.34
C GLN A 741 -37.37 4.34 6.89
N ILE A 742 -37.71 5.50 7.45
CA ILE A 742 -36.92 6.72 7.32
C ILE A 742 -35.88 6.67 8.44
N VAL A 743 -34.63 6.37 8.07
CA VAL A 743 -33.53 6.17 9.03
C VAL A 743 -32.55 7.36 9.04
N LEU A 744 -32.50 8.13 7.96
CA LEU A 744 -31.69 9.35 7.83
C LEU A 744 -32.54 10.58 7.44
N ASP A 745 -32.15 11.75 7.95
CA ASP A 745 -32.49 13.07 7.39
C ASP A 745 -31.18 13.67 6.82
N CYS A 746 -31.10 13.91 5.51
CA CYS A 746 -29.94 14.47 4.80
C CYS A 746 -28.57 13.87 5.19
N GLY A 747 -28.45 12.54 5.21
CA GLY A 747 -27.20 11.84 5.53
C GLY A 747 -26.80 11.83 7.01
N VAL A 748 -27.72 12.17 7.93
CA VAL A 748 -27.54 12.09 9.39
C VAL A 748 -28.72 11.32 9.99
N TYR A 749 -28.54 10.62 11.11
CA TYR A 749 -29.60 9.78 11.67
C TYR A 749 -30.81 10.57 12.14
N ALA A 750 -31.99 10.17 11.67
CA ALA A 750 -33.25 10.76 12.08
C ALA A 750 -33.43 10.61 13.61
N PRO A 751 -33.90 11.63 14.35
CA PRO A 751 -34.04 11.57 15.82
C PRO A 751 -34.94 10.43 16.32
N THR A 752 -35.83 9.92 15.49
CA THR A 752 -36.75 8.80 15.77
C THR A 752 -36.18 7.43 15.40
N SER A 753 -34.96 7.34 14.85
CA SER A 753 -34.34 6.08 14.43
C SER A 753 -33.82 5.27 15.63
N THR A 754 -34.28 4.02 15.72
CA THR A 754 -34.08 3.15 16.90
C THR A 754 -32.75 2.39 16.90
N ALA A 755 -32.13 2.20 15.74
CA ALA A 755 -30.82 1.54 15.57
C ALA A 755 -30.14 2.00 14.26
N PRO A 756 -28.80 2.06 14.18
CA PRO A 756 -28.12 2.58 12.99
C PRO A 756 -27.88 1.57 11.85
N HIS A 757 -28.52 0.40 11.86
CA HIS A 757 -28.35 -0.57 10.77
C HIS A 757 -29.17 -0.18 9.52
N CYS A 758 -28.60 0.64 8.65
CA CYS A 758 -29.24 1.04 7.40
C CYS A 758 -29.29 -0.15 6.43
N LEU A 759 -30.48 -0.54 5.98
CA LEU A 759 -30.66 -1.54 4.92
C LEU A 759 -30.80 -0.89 3.53
N PRO A 760 -30.51 -1.61 2.43
CA PRO A 760 -30.79 -1.16 1.07
C PRO A 760 -32.21 -0.63 0.82
N ILE A 761 -33.19 -1.24 1.50
CA ILE A 761 -34.62 -0.91 1.43
C ILE A 761 -35.02 0.33 2.25
N ASP A 762 -34.17 0.78 3.19
CA ASP A 762 -34.45 1.97 4.00
C ASP A 762 -34.25 3.26 3.22
N THR A 763 -34.75 4.35 3.80
CA THR A 763 -34.86 5.65 3.14
C THR A 763 -34.25 6.80 3.93
N CYS A 764 -33.81 7.80 3.19
CA CYS A 764 -33.44 9.11 3.69
C CYS A 764 -34.45 10.17 3.23
N ARG A 765 -34.80 11.11 4.10
CA ARG A 765 -35.42 12.37 3.70
C ARG A 765 -34.33 13.31 3.21
N GLN A 766 -34.18 13.40 1.89
CA GLN A 766 -33.15 14.19 1.23
C GLN A 766 -33.75 15.52 0.74
N VAL A 767 -33.11 16.64 1.11
CA VAL A 767 -33.41 17.97 0.57
C VAL A 767 -32.70 18.14 -0.77
N PHE A 768 -33.44 18.61 -1.77
CA PHE A 768 -32.96 18.99 -3.09
C PHE A 768 -33.16 20.49 -3.28
N ARG A 769 -32.21 21.14 -3.96
CA ARG A 769 -32.27 22.57 -4.35
C ARG A 769 -32.45 22.73 -5.85
N HIS A 770 -33.16 23.77 -6.25
CA HIS A 770 -33.15 24.31 -7.60
C HIS A 770 -32.07 25.42 -7.72
N PRO A 771 -31.72 25.86 -8.95
CA PRO A 771 -30.76 26.95 -9.17
C PRO A 771 -31.19 28.29 -8.54
N ASP A 772 -32.49 28.52 -8.37
CA ASP A 772 -33.06 29.69 -7.69
C ASP A 772 -33.02 29.61 -6.15
N ALA A 773 -32.26 28.65 -5.61
CA ALA A 773 -32.16 28.29 -4.19
C ALA A 773 -33.46 27.81 -3.52
N SER A 774 -34.58 27.67 -4.25
CA SER A 774 -35.78 27.03 -3.71
C SER A 774 -35.56 25.53 -3.47
N THR A 775 -36.30 24.96 -2.52
CA THR A 775 -36.08 23.58 -2.04
C THR A 775 -37.33 22.71 -2.09
N PHE A 776 -37.11 21.42 -2.29
CA PHE A 776 -38.10 20.36 -2.08
C PHE A 776 -37.45 19.16 -1.37
N VAL A 777 -38.26 18.23 -0.90
CA VAL A 777 -37.80 17.06 -0.13
C VAL A 777 -38.34 15.79 -0.76
N LEU A 778 -37.47 14.82 -1.02
CA LEU A 778 -37.86 13.46 -1.44
C LEU A 778 -37.47 12.44 -0.38
N THR A 779 -38.25 11.37 -0.29
CA THR A 779 -37.88 10.15 0.43
C THR A 779 -37.16 9.23 -0.55
N VAL A 780 -35.83 9.13 -0.42
CA VAL A 780 -34.93 8.40 -1.34
C VAL A 780 -34.45 7.12 -0.68
N ARG A 781 -34.54 5.96 -1.36
CA ARG A 781 -33.99 4.69 -0.87
C ARG A 781 -32.47 4.65 -1.00
N MET A 782 -31.78 3.91 -0.12
CA MET A 782 -30.32 3.76 -0.21
C MET A 782 -29.86 3.04 -1.48
N ASP A 783 -30.70 2.14 -2.02
CA ASP A 783 -30.46 1.36 -3.24
C ASP A 783 -30.75 2.06 -4.58
N LYS A 784 -31.18 3.31 -4.55
CA LYS A 784 -31.47 4.09 -5.77
C LYS A 784 -30.20 4.67 -6.39
N ARG A 785 -30.06 4.55 -7.72
CA ARG A 785 -28.99 5.20 -8.48
C ARG A 785 -29.29 6.67 -8.66
N VAL A 786 -28.27 7.49 -8.86
CA VAL A 786 -28.41 8.92 -9.25
C VAL A 786 -29.35 9.09 -10.46
N ALA A 787 -29.29 8.21 -11.46
CA ALA A 787 -30.23 8.22 -12.59
C ALA A 787 -31.70 8.06 -12.17
N ASP A 788 -32.01 7.14 -11.24
CA ASP A 788 -33.36 6.98 -10.70
C ASP A 788 -33.81 8.23 -9.92
N VAL A 789 -32.89 8.84 -9.17
CA VAL A 789 -33.21 10.01 -8.33
C VAL A 789 -33.45 11.24 -9.21
N ILE A 790 -32.73 11.39 -10.32
CA ILE A 790 -33.02 12.43 -11.33
C ILE A 790 -34.46 12.26 -11.86
N GLU A 791 -34.90 11.03 -12.16
CA GLU A 791 -36.28 10.75 -12.56
C GLU A 791 -37.29 11.15 -11.45
N MET A 792 -37.01 10.79 -10.19
CA MET A 792 -37.83 11.19 -9.04
C MET A 792 -37.88 12.72 -8.83
N CYS A 793 -36.86 13.46 -9.28
CA CYS A 793 -36.83 14.92 -9.22
C CYS A 793 -37.67 15.59 -10.31
N ARG A 794 -37.83 14.99 -11.51
CA ARG A 794 -38.51 15.62 -12.66
C ARG A 794 -39.90 16.21 -12.36
N PRO A 795 -40.81 15.55 -11.60
CA PRO A 795 -42.13 16.10 -11.29
C PRO A 795 -42.12 17.41 -10.48
N HIS A 796 -40.98 17.77 -9.88
CA HIS A 796 -40.82 18.95 -9.04
C HIS A 796 -40.23 20.15 -9.78
N ILE A 797 -39.83 19.99 -11.06
CA ILE A 797 -39.17 21.03 -11.86
C ILE A 797 -40.21 21.84 -12.66
N ARG A 798 -40.12 23.17 -12.60
CA ARG A 798 -41.16 24.10 -13.08
C ARG A 798 -41.02 24.44 -14.57
N SER A 799 -41.34 23.47 -15.44
CA SER A 799 -41.51 23.64 -16.90
C SER A 799 -40.24 23.84 -17.74
N SER A 800 -40.40 23.71 -19.06
CA SER A 800 -39.39 23.71 -20.15
C SER A 800 -38.26 22.66 -20.05
N ALA A 801 -37.60 22.53 -18.90
CA ALA A 801 -36.45 21.64 -18.69
C ALA A 801 -36.77 20.13 -18.73
N SER A 802 -38.00 19.74 -19.10
CA SER A 802 -38.41 18.34 -19.26
C SER A 802 -37.80 17.64 -20.49
N GLN A 803 -37.15 18.38 -21.39
CA GLN A 803 -36.35 17.85 -22.50
C GLN A 803 -34.83 17.98 -22.27
N GLU A 804 -34.40 18.60 -21.16
CA GLU A 804 -32.99 18.91 -20.91
C GLU A 804 -32.26 17.79 -20.15
N MET A 805 -30.94 17.70 -20.34
CA MET A 805 -30.09 16.72 -19.65
C MET A 805 -29.81 17.17 -18.21
N LEU A 806 -30.81 16.97 -17.35
CA LEU A 806 -30.72 17.22 -15.91
C LEU A 806 -29.60 16.43 -15.25
N VAL A 807 -28.93 17.06 -14.28
CA VAL A 807 -27.87 16.46 -13.46
C VAL A 807 -28.12 16.70 -11.98
N LEU A 808 -27.61 15.79 -11.14
CA LEU A 808 -27.44 16.04 -9.71
C LEU A 808 -26.04 16.59 -9.45
N THR A 809 -25.96 17.69 -8.71
CA THR A 809 -24.69 18.33 -8.35
C THR A 809 -24.62 18.50 -6.83
N GLU A 810 -23.58 17.97 -6.19
CA GLU A 810 -23.21 18.39 -4.84
C GLU A 810 -22.48 19.74 -4.94
N VAL A 811 -22.97 20.76 -4.23
CA VAL A 811 -22.20 21.97 -3.92
C VAL A 811 -21.71 21.87 -2.48
N LYS A 812 -20.40 21.79 -2.32
CA LYS A 812 -19.70 21.64 -1.03
C LYS A 812 -19.61 23.01 -0.33
N SER A 813 -19.37 22.99 0.99
CA SER A 813 -19.31 24.22 1.81
C SER A 813 -18.17 25.19 1.45
N ASN A 814 -17.12 24.69 0.77
CA ASN A 814 -16.00 25.46 0.23
C ASN A 814 -16.29 26.11 -1.16
N GLY A 815 -17.50 25.91 -1.70
CA GLY A 815 -17.93 26.38 -3.03
C GLY A 815 -17.55 25.46 -4.21
N GLU A 816 -16.91 24.32 -3.95
CA GLU A 816 -16.60 23.31 -4.97
C GLU A 816 -17.87 22.56 -5.41
N ARG A 817 -17.95 22.22 -6.70
CA ARG A 817 -19.14 21.61 -7.31
C ARG A 817 -18.78 20.27 -7.94
N LEU A 818 -19.51 19.22 -7.56
CA LEU A 818 -19.30 17.86 -8.03
C LEU A 818 -20.57 17.33 -8.68
N VAL A 819 -20.55 17.20 -10.01
CA VAL A 819 -21.62 16.53 -10.76
C VAL A 819 -21.52 15.02 -10.51
N LEU A 820 -22.60 14.41 -10.04
CA LEU A 820 -22.64 12.99 -9.69
C LEU A 820 -22.84 12.11 -10.93
N ALA A 821 -22.26 10.92 -10.95
CA ALA A 821 -22.35 10.01 -12.09
C ALA A 821 -23.70 9.27 -12.08
N PRO A 822 -24.35 9.02 -13.25
CA PRO A 822 -25.68 8.39 -13.29
C PRO A 822 -25.79 7.01 -12.61
N ASN A 823 -24.68 6.28 -12.47
CA ASN A 823 -24.63 4.98 -11.81
C ASN A 823 -24.42 5.04 -10.29
N ASP A 824 -24.02 6.20 -9.72
CA ASP A 824 -23.70 6.33 -8.30
C ASP A 824 -24.86 5.86 -7.40
N ILE A 825 -24.53 5.06 -6.38
CA ILE A 825 -25.44 4.49 -5.38
C ILE A 825 -25.11 4.97 -3.96
N SER A 826 -26.08 4.83 -3.05
CA SER A 826 -25.98 5.37 -1.68
C SER A 826 -25.86 6.90 -1.64
N LEU A 827 -26.54 7.59 -2.57
CA LEU A 827 -26.60 9.05 -2.66
C LEU A 827 -26.75 9.77 -1.29
N PRO A 828 -27.62 9.32 -0.35
CA PRO A 828 -27.78 10.02 0.93
C PRO A 828 -26.55 9.97 1.86
N THR A 829 -25.66 9.00 1.70
CA THR A 829 -24.50 8.79 2.59
C THR A 829 -23.19 9.29 1.99
N MET A 830 -23.12 9.37 0.65
CA MET A 830 -21.92 9.73 -0.12
C MET A 830 -21.54 11.22 -0.03
N LEU A 831 -22.47 12.09 0.38
CA LEU A 831 -22.26 13.55 0.45
C LEU A 831 -21.26 13.97 1.54
N THR A 832 -20.61 15.12 1.34
CA THR A 832 -19.81 15.82 2.36
C THR A 832 -20.68 16.37 3.50
N LEU A 833 -20.08 16.71 4.65
CA LEU A 833 -20.81 16.99 5.90
C LEU A 833 -21.87 18.09 5.75
N ASN A 834 -21.50 19.27 5.25
CA ASN A 834 -22.41 20.37 4.94
C ASN A 834 -22.82 20.44 3.45
N GLY A 835 -22.49 19.44 2.63
CA GLY A 835 -22.78 19.41 1.19
C GLY A 835 -24.27 19.60 0.88
N LYS A 836 -24.57 20.39 -0.14
CA LYS A 836 -25.94 20.70 -0.59
C LYS A 836 -26.18 20.08 -1.95
N LEU A 837 -27.26 19.31 -2.09
CA LEU A 837 -27.61 18.64 -3.35
C LEU A 837 -28.54 19.52 -4.19
N PHE A 838 -28.14 19.78 -5.44
CA PHE A 838 -28.89 20.54 -6.43
C PHE A 838 -29.35 19.66 -7.58
N VAL A 839 -30.49 20.02 -8.18
CA VAL A 839 -30.98 19.51 -9.47
C VAL A 839 -30.97 20.68 -10.45
N SER A 840 -30.23 20.56 -11.55
CA SER A 840 -30.11 21.64 -12.54
C SER A 840 -29.91 21.06 -13.95
N ALA A 841 -30.05 21.90 -14.97
CA ALA A 841 -29.45 21.63 -16.27
C ALA A 841 -27.91 21.66 -16.14
N ARG A 842 -27.21 21.00 -17.08
CA ARG A 842 -25.75 20.91 -17.05
C ARG A 842 -25.03 22.26 -17.23
N GLU A 843 -25.68 23.21 -17.92
CA GLU A 843 -25.16 24.55 -18.20
C GLU A 843 -25.28 25.51 -16.99
N GLU A 844 -26.19 25.20 -16.06
CA GLU A 844 -26.41 25.99 -14.84
C GLU A 844 -25.38 25.69 -13.74
N VAL A 845 -24.64 24.57 -13.85
CA VAL A 845 -23.74 24.05 -12.81
C VAL A 845 -22.75 25.10 -12.32
N ASP A 846 -22.15 25.88 -13.22
CA ASP A 846 -21.17 26.91 -12.87
C ASP A 846 -21.75 28.13 -12.14
N HIS A 847 -23.08 28.23 -12.07
CA HIS A 847 -23.82 29.31 -11.42
C HIS A 847 -24.41 28.91 -10.06
N LEU A 848 -24.38 27.64 -9.68
CA LEU A 848 -24.96 27.15 -8.42
C LEU A 848 -24.20 27.70 -7.19
N MET A 849 -24.91 28.24 -6.21
CA MET A 849 -24.33 28.88 -5.01
C MET A 849 -25.06 28.45 -3.74
N VAL A 850 -24.36 28.49 -2.60
CA VAL A 850 -24.94 28.28 -1.25
C VAL A 850 -24.82 29.59 -0.48
N HIS A 851 -25.90 30.02 0.19
CA HIS A 851 -25.94 31.30 0.89
C HIS A 851 -25.20 31.28 2.24
N ASP A 852 -24.59 32.41 2.59
CA ASP A 852 -23.93 32.64 3.87
C ASP A 852 -24.92 32.52 5.03
N GLY A 853 -24.78 31.44 5.80
CA GLY A 853 -25.67 31.07 6.90
C GLY A 853 -26.07 29.59 6.90
N GLU A 854 -26.06 28.92 5.74
CA GLU A 854 -26.41 27.48 5.65
C GLU A 854 -25.25 26.52 5.98
N ASN A 855 -24.04 27.05 6.19
CA ASN A 855 -22.82 26.27 6.42
C ASN A 855 -22.34 26.44 7.87
N GLY A 856 -22.59 25.41 8.69
CA GLY A 856 -22.15 25.32 10.10
C GLY A 856 -22.92 26.18 11.11
N PRO A 857 -22.63 26.03 12.43
CA PRO A 857 -23.27 26.81 13.49
C PRO A 857 -22.88 28.29 13.42
N ILE A 858 -23.78 29.26 13.65
CA ILE A 858 -24.75 29.26 14.75
C ILE A 858 -24.09 29.58 16.12
N PRO A 859 -23.13 30.53 16.26
CA PRO A 859 -22.42 30.81 17.53
C PRO A 859 -23.29 31.25 18.74
N SER A 860 -24.61 31.32 18.59
CA SER A 860 -25.57 31.59 19.66
C SER A 860 -26.08 30.34 20.42
N GLY A 861 -25.67 29.13 20.01
CA GLY A 861 -26.05 27.88 20.70
C GLY A 861 -25.16 27.54 21.91
N THR A 862 -25.74 26.91 22.94
CA THR A 862 -24.98 26.33 24.06
C THR A 862 -24.14 25.14 23.57
N SER A 863 -22.84 25.16 23.83
CA SER A 863 -21.94 24.07 23.42
C SER A 863 -22.21 22.78 24.18
N VAL A 864 -22.12 21.64 23.49
CA VAL A 864 -22.14 20.30 24.09
C VAL A 864 -20.96 20.12 25.07
N LEU A 865 -19.85 20.84 24.85
CA LEU A 865 -18.71 20.93 25.77
C LEU A 865 -18.98 21.76 27.03
N ASP A 866 -20.08 22.52 27.14
CA ASP A 866 -20.50 23.13 28.40
C ASP A 866 -21.45 22.22 29.20
N LEU A 867 -22.28 21.42 28.52
CA LEU A 867 -23.38 20.65 29.14
C LEU A 867 -22.95 19.40 29.93
N TYR A 868 -22.06 18.56 29.38
CA TYR A 868 -21.83 17.19 29.89
C TYR A 868 -20.39 16.92 30.36
N GLY A 869 -20.16 15.86 31.14
CA GLY A 869 -18.83 15.48 31.64
C GLY A 869 -17.87 15.00 30.53
N SER A 870 -16.54 15.14 30.70
CA SER A 870 -15.57 14.66 29.68
C SER A 870 -15.60 13.14 29.49
N ALA A 871 -15.76 12.39 30.60
CA ALA A 871 -15.93 10.94 30.54
C ALA A 871 -17.29 10.57 29.93
N GLU A 872 -18.37 11.23 30.37
CA GLU A 872 -19.72 11.03 29.85
C GLU A 872 -19.83 11.26 28.33
N LEU A 873 -19.23 12.35 27.82
CA LEU A 873 -19.13 12.62 26.38
C LEU A 873 -18.34 11.53 25.65
N ALA A 874 -17.19 11.10 26.19
CA ALA A 874 -16.42 10.01 25.61
C ALA A 874 -17.24 8.72 25.57
N THR A 875 -17.93 8.35 26.66
CA THR A 875 -18.75 7.14 26.73
C THR A 875 -19.92 7.16 25.75
N GLN A 876 -20.66 8.27 25.61
CA GLN A 876 -21.74 8.35 24.63
C GLN A 876 -21.23 8.34 23.18
N LEU A 877 -20.08 8.96 22.90
CA LEU A 877 -19.39 8.84 21.60
C LEU A 877 -19.02 7.38 21.32
N GLY A 878 -18.37 6.72 22.28
CA GLY A 878 -17.94 5.32 22.15
C GLY A 878 -19.08 4.35 21.93
N PHE A 879 -20.21 4.51 22.64
CA PHE A 879 -21.42 3.73 22.38
C PHE A 879 -21.92 3.93 20.95
N PHE A 880 -22.14 5.18 20.51
CA PHE A 880 -22.68 5.44 19.17
C PHE A 880 -21.72 4.98 18.05
N HIS A 881 -20.42 5.15 18.22
CA HIS A 881 -19.42 4.66 17.27
C HIS A 881 -19.36 3.13 17.23
N MET A 882 -19.58 2.45 18.37
CA MET A 882 -19.70 0.99 18.41
C MET A 882 -21.00 0.50 17.75
N GLU A 883 -22.13 1.20 17.92
CA GLU A 883 -23.37 0.89 17.19
C GLU A 883 -23.17 0.99 15.66
N LEU A 884 -22.52 2.06 15.18
CA LEU A 884 -22.18 2.26 13.76
C LEU A 884 -21.20 1.20 13.24
N PHE A 885 -20.19 0.84 14.03
CA PHE A 885 -19.17 -0.14 13.65
C PHE A 885 -19.74 -1.57 13.58
N HIS A 886 -20.67 -1.94 14.48
CA HIS A 886 -21.41 -3.19 14.37
C HIS A 886 -22.34 -3.22 13.14
N ALA A 887 -23.00 -2.10 12.81
CA ALA A 887 -23.85 -1.98 11.63
C ALA A 887 -23.07 -2.08 10.30
N THR A 888 -21.82 -1.63 10.26
CA THR A 888 -20.99 -1.64 9.05
C THR A 888 -20.51 -3.05 8.70
N ASN A 889 -20.91 -3.60 7.56
CA ASN A 889 -20.39 -4.91 7.13
C ASN A 889 -18.96 -4.81 6.56
N GLU A 890 -18.14 -5.81 6.86
CA GLU A 890 -16.76 -5.88 6.40
C GLU A 890 -16.61 -5.91 4.87
N LEU A 891 -17.58 -6.43 4.10
CA LEU A 891 -17.55 -6.39 2.63
C LEU A 891 -17.78 -4.99 2.05
N GLU A 892 -18.38 -4.06 2.82
CA GLU A 892 -18.48 -2.64 2.41
C GLU A 892 -17.08 -2.04 2.21
N THR A 893 -16.07 -2.53 2.93
CA THR A 893 -14.66 -2.09 2.76
C THR A 893 -14.07 -2.55 1.42
N ILE A 894 -14.48 -3.70 0.88
CA ILE A 894 -14.08 -4.14 -0.47
C ILE A 894 -14.71 -3.19 -1.49
N ALA A 895 -16.03 -2.99 -1.43
CA ALA A 895 -16.76 -2.15 -2.39
C ALA A 895 -16.26 -0.69 -2.40
N GLN A 896 -15.83 -0.17 -1.24
CA GLN A 896 -15.27 1.18 -1.13
C GLN A 896 -13.82 1.29 -1.68
N VAL A 897 -13.03 0.22 -1.68
CA VAL A 897 -11.63 0.22 -2.16
C VAL A 897 -11.51 -0.20 -3.63
N PHE A 898 -12.29 -1.18 -4.06
CA PHE A 898 -12.30 -1.70 -5.44
C PHE A 898 -13.26 -0.94 -6.37
N GLY A 899 -14.12 -0.08 -5.82
CA GLY A 899 -15.10 0.73 -6.55
C GLY A 899 -16.53 0.15 -6.50
N ARG A 900 -17.52 1.03 -6.27
CA ARG A 900 -18.94 0.65 -6.06
C ARG A 900 -19.54 -0.08 -7.26
N ASP A 901 -19.23 0.38 -8.47
CA ASP A 901 -19.70 -0.22 -9.73
C ASP A 901 -19.27 -1.69 -9.92
N ALA A 902 -18.16 -2.12 -9.29
CA ALA A 902 -17.65 -3.49 -9.42
C ALA A 902 -18.48 -4.52 -8.64
N PHE A 903 -19.36 -4.10 -7.73
CA PHE A 903 -20.19 -4.98 -6.89
C PHE A 903 -21.67 -4.58 -6.92
N PRO A 904 -22.37 -4.75 -8.07
CA PRO A 904 -23.78 -4.35 -8.20
C PRO A 904 -24.67 -4.96 -7.11
N GLY A 905 -25.34 -4.10 -6.33
CA GLY A 905 -26.18 -4.50 -5.20
C GLY A 905 -25.51 -4.44 -3.82
N HIS A 906 -24.17 -4.33 -3.75
CA HIS A 906 -23.46 -4.05 -2.51
C HIS A 906 -23.39 -2.54 -2.28
N ILE A 907 -23.96 -2.07 -1.17
CA ILE A 907 -24.11 -0.64 -0.88
C ILE A 907 -23.32 -0.32 0.40
N PRO A 908 -22.28 0.55 0.34
CA PRO A 908 -21.43 0.85 1.50
C PRO A 908 -22.06 1.92 2.43
N SER A 909 -23.38 1.91 2.63
CA SER A 909 -24.10 2.97 3.35
C SER A 909 -23.66 3.12 4.80
N ASN A 910 -23.34 2.01 5.47
CA ASN A 910 -22.98 2.04 6.89
C ASN A 910 -21.51 2.47 7.05
N LEU A 911 -20.63 2.00 6.15
CA LEU A 911 -19.23 2.45 6.08
C LEU A 911 -19.14 3.94 5.75
N ASP A 912 -19.95 4.43 4.81
CA ASP A 912 -20.07 5.86 4.51
C ASP A 912 -20.43 6.65 5.76
N LEU A 913 -21.44 6.21 6.52
CA LEU A 913 -21.87 6.87 7.76
C LEU A 913 -20.78 6.82 8.84
N LEU A 914 -20.01 5.73 8.95
CA LEU A 914 -18.89 5.61 9.88
C LEU A 914 -17.71 6.53 9.52
N LEU A 915 -17.40 6.68 8.22
CA LEU A 915 -16.36 7.60 7.72
C LEU A 915 -16.80 9.07 7.79
N ARG A 916 -18.06 9.35 7.45
CA ARG A 916 -18.71 10.65 7.64
C ARG A 916 -18.68 11.04 9.12
N ARG A 917 -18.97 10.12 10.03
CA ARG A 917 -18.90 10.32 11.48
C ARG A 917 -17.48 10.63 11.98
N PHE A 918 -16.45 9.97 11.47
CA PHE A 918 -15.06 10.31 11.80
C PHE A 918 -14.74 11.76 11.44
N ASN A 919 -15.11 12.20 10.23
CA ASN A 919 -14.94 13.58 9.80
C ASN A 919 -15.79 14.56 10.63
N GLU A 920 -17.02 14.20 10.98
CA GLU A 920 -17.90 14.99 11.85
C GLU A 920 -17.24 15.28 13.20
N VAL A 921 -16.70 14.26 13.88
CA VAL A 921 -16.02 14.43 15.18
C VAL A 921 -14.74 15.26 15.05
N GLN A 922 -13.99 15.12 13.95
CA GLN A 922 -12.78 15.91 13.67
C GLN A 922 -13.11 17.40 13.46
N TYR A 923 -14.09 17.71 12.61
CA TYR A 923 -14.52 19.08 12.36
C TYR A 923 -15.28 19.67 13.55
N TRP A 924 -15.97 18.87 14.37
CA TRP A 924 -16.54 19.31 15.65
C TRP A 924 -15.46 19.79 16.62
N ALA A 925 -14.41 18.99 16.86
CA ALA A 925 -13.29 19.38 17.72
C ALA A 925 -12.62 20.68 17.23
N THR A 926 -12.48 20.85 15.91
CA THR A 926 -11.95 22.08 15.29
C THR A 926 -12.90 23.27 15.50
N THR A 927 -14.20 23.07 15.24
CA THR A 927 -15.25 24.11 15.30
C THR A 927 -15.45 24.63 16.71
N GLU A 928 -15.55 23.74 17.71
CA GLU A 928 -15.75 24.11 19.11
C GLU A 928 -14.64 25.03 19.63
N VAL A 929 -13.37 24.78 19.28
CA VAL A 929 -12.24 25.63 19.70
C VAL A 929 -12.30 27.02 19.04
N LEU A 930 -12.70 27.11 17.78
CA LEU A 930 -12.75 28.38 17.05
C LEU A 930 -13.99 29.21 17.39
N VAL A 931 -15.15 28.57 17.56
CA VAL A 931 -16.39 29.24 18.01
C VAL A 931 -16.31 29.64 19.49
N SER A 932 -15.52 28.93 20.32
CA SER A 932 -15.36 29.26 21.74
C SER A 932 -14.83 30.69 21.97
N PRO A 933 -15.48 31.50 22.83
CA PRO A 933 -14.97 32.80 23.22
C PRO A 933 -13.68 32.67 24.05
N ALA A 934 -12.84 33.69 24.02
CA ALA A 934 -11.48 33.68 24.56
C ALA A 934 -11.30 33.02 25.96
N PRO A 935 -12.11 33.31 27.00
CA PRO A 935 -11.95 32.67 28.31
C PRO A 935 -12.33 31.18 28.31
N LYS A 936 -13.30 30.76 27.49
CA LYS A 936 -13.73 29.36 27.39
C LYS A 936 -12.81 28.52 26.51
N ARG A 937 -12.15 29.10 25.50
CA ARG A 937 -11.38 28.34 24.50
C ARG A 937 -10.33 27.39 25.09
N VAL A 938 -9.58 27.83 26.10
CA VAL A 938 -8.58 27.00 26.79
C VAL A 938 -9.25 25.86 27.59
N GLN A 939 -10.49 26.05 28.06
CA GLN A 939 -11.30 25.00 28.68
C GLN A 939 -11.84 24.02 27.64
N SER A 940 -12.36 24.48 26.50
CA SER A 940 -12.84 23.63 25.39
C SER A 940 -11.73 22.73 24.86
N LEU A 941 -10.56 23.31 24.56
CA LEU A 941 -9.35 22.60 24.14
C LEU A 941 -8.92 21.55 25.18
N ARG A 942 -8.84 21.94 26.45
CA ARG A 942 -8.55 21.03 27.58
C ARG A 942 -9.59 19.90 27.72
N LYS A 943 -10.86 20.16 27.40
CA LYS A 943 -11.96 19.19 27.49
C LYS A 943 -11.90 18.17 26.36
N LEU A 944 -11.60 18.62 25.14
CA LEU A 944 -11.38 17.75 23.96
C LEU A 944 -10.19 16.79 24.16
N ILE A 945 -9.04 17.29 24.63
CA ILE A 945 -7.86 16.43 24.92
C ILE A 945 -8.20 15.39 26.00
N LYS A 946 -9.04 15.73 27.00
CA LYS A 946 -9.55 14.76 27.99
C LYS A 946 -10.50 13.73 27.38
N ILE A 947 -11.42 14.14 26.50
CA ILE A 947 -12.34 13.21 25.81
C ILE A 947 -11.52 12.19 25.01
N ALA A 948 -10.56 12.64 24.20
CA ALA A 948 -9.66 11.76 23.43
C ALA A 948 -8.88 10.77 24.33
N HIS A 949 -8.44 11.20 25.51
CA HIS A 949 -7.78 10.32 26.48
C HIS A 949 -8.72 9.24 27.04
N TYR A 950 -9.97 9.57 27.36
CA TYR A 950 -10.98 8.57 27.76
C TYR A 950 -11.37 7.65 26.60
N SER A 951 -11.48 8.18 25.38
CA SER A 951 -11.71 7.39 24.16
C SER A 951 -10.61 6.33 23.94
N LYS A 952 -9.33 6.68 24.18
CA LYS A 952 -8.22 5.70 24.17
C LYS A 952 -8.39 4.60 25.24
N GLN A 953 -8.88 4.94 26.44
CA GLN A 953 -9.06 3.98 27.53
C GLN A 953 -10.20 2.99 27.29
N GLN A 954 -11.28 3.43 26.64
CA GLN A 954 -12.48 2.62 26.38
C GLN A 954 -12.46 1.87 25.02
N GLY A 955 -11.37 1.97 24.25
CA GLY A 955 -11.26 1.34 22.92
C GLY A 955 -11.95 2.08 21.77
N ASP A 956 -12.30 3.35 21.93
CA ASP A 956 -12.84 4.19 20.84
C ASP A 956 -11.69 4.94 20.14
N LEU A 957 -10.97 4.24 19.26
CA LEU A 957 -9.86 4.86 18.51
C LEU A 957 -10.36 5.85 17.45
N LEU A 958 -11.63 5.74 17.03
CA LEU A 958 -12.29 6.66 16.10
C LEU A 958 -12.38 8.07 16.72
N SER A 959 -12.97 8.22 17.92
CA SER A 959 -12.98 9.50 18.64
C SER A 959 -11.59 10.02 18.97
N LEU A 960 -10.69 9.13 19.42
CA LEU A 960 -9.31 9.49 19.75
C LEU A 960 -8.65 10.22 18.56
N PHE A 961 -8.59 9.57 17.41
CA PHE A 961 -7.85 10.12 16.27
C PHE A 961 -8.59 11.26 15.57
N ALA A 962 -9.93 11.23 15.53
CA ALA A 962 -10.73 12.35 15.03
C ALA A 962 -10.46 13.63 15.84
N ILE A 963 -10.51 13.54 17.18
CA ILE A 963 -10.24 14.70 18.05
C ILE A 963 -8.77 15.13 17.94
N VAL A 964 -7.80 14.20 17.96
CA VAL A 964 -6.38 14.55 17.81
C VAL A 964 -6.14 15.31 16.50
N LEU A 965 -6.60 14.79 15.36
CA LEU A 965 -6.44 15.45 14.06
C LEU A 965 -7.20 16.78 13.96
N GLY A 966 -8.36 16.92 14.62
CA GLY A 966 -9.09 18.18 14.72
C GLY A 966 -8.36 19.24 15.55
N LEU A 967 -7.53 18.85 16.52
CA LEU A 967 -6.69 19.75 17.30
C LEU A 967 -5.34 20.05 16.63
N SER A 968 -4.75 19.08 15.91
CA SER A 968 -3.55 19.29 15.09
C SER A 968 -3.84 20.12 13.82
N ASN A 969 -5.11 20.24 13.41
CA ASN A 969 -5.57 21.07 12.28
C ASN A 969 -4.93 22.46 12.31
N VAL A 970 -4.44 22.94 11.16
CA VAL A 970 -3.70 24.21 11.01
C VAL A 970 -4.46 25.43 11.56
N ALA A 971 -5.80 25.39 11.63
CA ALA A 971 -6.60 26.44 12.24
C ALA A 971 -6.55 26.46 13.78
N VAL A 972 -6.28 25.32 14.44
CA VAL A 972 -6.19 25.18 15.89
C VAL A 972 -4.75 25.13 16.39
N SER A 973 -3.87 24.33 15.76
CA SER A 973 -2.47 24.19 16.16
C SER A 973 -1.68 25.50 16.09
N ARG A 974 -2.10 26.46 15.26
CA ARG A 974 -1.50 27.80 15.16
C ARG A 974 -1.84 28.78 16.30
N LEU A 975 -2.78 28.44 17.19
CA LEU A 975 -3.28 29.33 18.25
C LEU A 975 -2.32 29.34 19.45
N SER A 976 -1.09 29.81 19.24
CA SER A 976 0.01 29.69 20.20
C SER A 976 -0.33 30.26 21.59
N MET A 977 -1.05 31.38 21.68
CA MET A 977 -1.45 32.00 22.94
C MET A 977 -2.54 31.20 23.67
N THR A 978 -3.36 30.46 22.93
CA THR A 978 -4.34 29.52 23.48
C THR A 978 -3.66 28.23 23.97
N TRP A 979 -2.73 27.67 23.19
CA TRP A 979 -1.96 26.48 23.57
C TRP A 979 -1.02 26.72 24.75
N GLU A 980 -0.36 27.89 24.81
CA GLU A 980 0.55 28.25 25.90
C GLU A 980 -0.14 28.19 27.26
N LYS A 981 -1.41 28.63 27.34
CA LYS A 981 -2.24 28.65 28.56
C LYS A 981 -2.77 27.29 29.01
N LEU A 982 -2.46 26.19 28.30
CA LEU A 982 -2.74 24.84 28.79
C LEU A 982 -1.74 24.42 29.89
N PRO A 983 -2.20 23.77 30.97
CA PRO A 983 -1.30 23.16 31.95
C PRO A 983 -0.38 22.11 31.31
N SER A 984 0.90 22.07 31.71
CA SER A 984 1.92 21.21 31.07
C SER A 984 1.62 19.71 31.13
N ARG A 985 0.82 19.24 32.10
CA ARG A 985 0.28 17.87 32.14
C ARG A 985 -0.67 17.58 30.98
N VAL A 986 -1.49 18.56 30.57
CA VAL A 986 -2.43 18.43 29.45
C VAL A 986 -1.70 18.54 28.10
N LYS A 987 -0.66 19.37 28.01
CA LYS A 987 0.23 19.42 26.84
C LYS A 987 0.90 18.06 26.59
N ARG A 988 1.57 17.47 27.60
CA ARG A 988 2.16 16.12 27.49
C ARG A 988 1.13 15.06 27.12
N MET A 989 -0.04 15.07 27.78
CA MET A 989 -1.14 14.17 27.45
C MET A 989 -1.65 14.32 26.00
N PHE A 990 -1.54 15.49 25.37
CA PHE A 990 -1.83 15.63 23.93
C PHE A 990 -0.71 15.02 23.07
N SER A 991 0.55 15.32 23.36
CA SER A 991 1.71 14.75 22.63
C SER A 991 1.78 13.22 22.70
N GLU A 992 1.39 12.61 23.84
CA GLU A 992 1.24 11.16 24.04
C GLU A 992 0.09 10.51 23.25
N LEU A 993 -0.84 11.31 22.73
CA LEU A 993 -1.94 10.86 21.85
C LEU A 993 -1.62 11.16 20.37
N GLU A 994 -0.91 12.26 20.10
CA GLU A 994 -0.44 12.65 18.76
C GLU A 994 0.65 11.69 18.25
N SER A 995 1.57 11.24 19.10
CA SER A 995 2.63 10.27 18.72
C SER A 995 2.10 8.91 18.27
N LEU A 996 0.86 8.56 18.60
CA LEU A 996 0.21 7.33 18.10
C LEU A 996 -0.11 7.38 16.60
N LEU A 997 -0.14 8.58 15.98
CA LEU A 997 -0.35 8.77 14.54
C LEU A 997 0.94 8.77 13.72
N ASP A 998 2.12 8.66 14.36
CA ASP A 998 3.42 8.65 13.68
C ASP A 998 3.44 7.61 12.53
N PRO A 999 3.62 8.02 11.25
CA PRO A 999 3.63 7.09 10.12
C PRO A 999 4.87 6.18 10.07
N THR A 1000 5.90 6.48 10.87
CA THR A 1000 7.19 5.76 10.90
C THR A 1000 7.01 4.25 11.08
N ARG A 1001 7.73 3.46 10.27
CA ARG A 1001 7.61 1.99 10.17
C ARG A 1001 6.15 1.51 10.07
N ASN A 1002 5.41 2.08 9.11
CA ASN A 1002 4.00 1.80 8.82
C ASN A 1002 3.08 1.90 10.07
N HIS A 1003 3.11 3.05 10.73
CA HIS A 1003 2.32 3.33 11.94
C HIS A 1003 2.58 2.35 13.10
N ARG A 1004 3.87 2.03 13.37
CA ARG A 1004 4.29 1.07 14.43
C ARG A 1004 3.68 1.39 15.79
N ALA A 1005 3.51 2.67 16.14
CA ALA A 1005 2.92 3.11 17.40
C ALA A 1005 1.43 2.69 17.54
N TYR A 1006 0.62 2.94 16.51
CA TYR A 1006 -0.78 2.49 16.43
C TYR A 1006 -0.91 0.97 16.43
N ARG A 1007 -0.12 0.26 15.61
CA ARG A 1007 -0.16 -1.21 15.55
C ARG A 1007 0.24 -1.84 16.91
N SER A 1008 1.22 -1.25 17.60
CA SER A 1008 1.63 -1.66 18.96
C SER A 1008 0.60 -1.33 20.06
N LEU A 1009 -0.34 -0.42 19.80
CA LEU A 1009 -1.49 -0.17 20.68
C LEU A 1009 -2.57 -1.23 20.46
N ILE A 1010 -2.96 -1.47 19.20
CA ILE A 1010 -3.99 -2.47 18.85
C ILE A 1010 -3.58 -3.89 19.26
N ALA A 1011 -2.32 -4.28 19.08
CA ALA A 1011 -1.81 -5.59 19.52
C ALA A 1011 -1.88 -5.84 21.04
N LYS A 1012 -2.26 -4.83 21.83
CA LYS A 1012 -2.46 -4.90 23.29
C LYS A 1012 -3.92 -4.67 23.70
N MET A 1013 -4.79 -4.30 22.77
CA MET A 1013 -6.22 -4.14 23.01
C MET A 1013 -6.95 -5.49 22.94
N GLN A 1014 -8.06 -5.59 23.66
CA GLN A 1014 -8.95 -6.76 23.62
C GLN A 1014 -10.30 -6.32 23.03
N PRO A 1015 -10.88 -7.09 22.09
CA PRO A 1015 -12.22 -6.83 21.58
C PRO A 1015 -13.32 -6.82 22.66
N PRO A 1016 -14.40 -6.03 22.49
CA PRO A 1016 -14.68 -5.17 21.35
C PRO A 1016 -14.04 -3.78 21.45
N PHE A 1017 -13.53 -3.25 20.33
CA PHE A 1017 -13.01 -1.88 20.21
C PHE A 1017 -13.25 -1.33 18.79
N VAL A 1018 -13.33 0.00 18.62
CA VAL A 1018 -13.49 0.65 17.31
C VAL A 1018 -12.11 1.05 16.79
N PRO A 1019 -11.61 0.46 15.68
CA PRO A 1019 -10.28 0.76 15.13
C PRO A 1019 -10.24 2.07 14.32
N PHE A 1020 -9.05 2.50 13.92
CA PHE A 1020 -8.87 3.66 13.04
C PHE A 1020 -9.15 3.27 11.58
N ILE A 1021 -10.45 3.28 11.22
CA ILE A 1021 -10.97 2.83 9.90
C ILE A 1021 -10.18 3.38 8.69
N PRO A 1022 -9.79 4.68 8.61
CA PRO A 1022 -9.01 5.19 7.49
C PRO A 1022 -7.67 4.48 7.25
N LEU A 1023 -7.03 3.94 8.30
CA LEU A 1023 -5.79 3.17 8.16
C LEU A 1023 -6.04 1.73 7.71
N LEU A 1024 -7.17 1.12 8.09
CA LEU A 1024 -7.57 -0.19 7.55
C LEU A 1024 -7.93 -0.09 6.06
N LEU A 1025 -8.62 0.99 5.66
CA LEU A 1025 -8.90 1.25 4.24
C LEU A 1025 -7.61 1.56 3.47
N LYS A 1026 -6.68 2.34 4.03
CA LYS A 1026 -5.34 2.54 3.45
C LYS A 1026 -4.62 1.21 3.25
N ASP A 1027 -4.58 0.33 4.25
CA ASP A 1027 -3.95 -0.98 4.12
C ASP A 1027 -4.58 -1.80 2.98
N LEU A 1028 -5.92 -1.84 2.89
CA LEU A 1028 -6.63 -2.47 1.77
C LEU A 1028 -6.32 -1.84 0.41
N THR A 1029 -6.25 -0.51 0.30
CA THR A 1029 -5.87 0.19 -0.95
C THR A 1029 -4.44 -0.15 -1.37
N PHE A 1030 -3.48 -0.14 -0.45
CA PHE A 1030 -2.10 -0.52 -0.75
C PHE A 1030 -1.98 -2.00 -1.17
N ILE A 1031 -2.77 -2.91 -0.57
CA ILE A 1031 -2.86 -4.31 -1.01
C ILE A 1031 -3.52 -4.42 -2.39
N HIS A 1032 -4.56 -3.62 -2.67
CA HIS A 1032 -5.27 -3.61 -3.93
C HIS A 1032 -4.38 -3.12 -5.09
N GLU A 1033 -3.74 -1.97 -4.93
CA GLU A 1033 -2.91 -1.31 -5.95
C GLU A 1033 -1.55 -2.00 -6.12
N GLY A 1034 -0.93 -2.41 -5.01
CA GLY A 1034 0.42 -3.00 -5.01
C GLY A 1034 0.50 -4.43 -5.56
N ASN A 1035 -0.62 -5.16 -5.64
CA ASN A 1035 -0.66 -6.55 -6.06
C ASN A 1035 -1.63 -6.74 -7.24
N LYS A 1036 -1.21 -7.44 -8.31
CA LYS A 1036 -2.12 -7.78 -9.42
C LYS A 1036 -3.16 -8.80 -8.95
N THR A 1037 -4.42 -8.61 -9.33
CA THR A 1037 -5.53 -9.54 -9.00
C THR A 1037 -5.42 -10.86 -9.77
N PHE A 1038 -4.77 -10.84 -10.94
CA PHE A 1038 -4.54 -12.02 -11.77
C PHE A 1038 -3.10 -12.09 -12.27
N PHE A 1039 -2.58 -13.31 -12.42
CA PHE A 1039 -1.31 -13.64 -13.07
C PHE A 1039 -1.54 -14.76 -14.08
N ASN A 1040 -1.15 -14.56 -15.35
CA ASN A 1040 -1.31 -15.54 -16.43
C ASN A 1040 -2.74 -16.14 -16.56
N GLY A 1041 -3.77 -15.36 -16.23
CA GLY A 1041 -5.17 -15.80 -16.21
C GLY A 1041 -5.64 -16.46 -14.91
N LEU A 1042 -4.72 -16.81 -13.99
CA LEU A 1042 -5.03 -17.33 -12.67
C LEU A 1042 -5.32 -16.20 -11.68
N VAL A 1043 -6.27 -16.40 -10.77
CA VAL A 1043 -6.52 -15.55 -9.60
C VAL A 1043 -5.29 -15.56 -8.71
N ASN A 1044 -4.79 -14.39 -8.30
CA ASN A 1044 -3.76 -14.27 -7.29
C ASN A 1044 -4.38 -14.46 -5.89
N PHE A 1045 -4.25 -15.66 -5.31
CA PHE A 1045 -4.83 -15.96 -4.00
C PHE A 1045 -3.96 -15.48 -2.82
N GLU A 1046 -2.66 -15.22 -3.03
CA GLU A 1046 -1.83 -14.48 -2.06
C GLU A 1046 -2.45 -13.10 -1.76
N LYS A 1047 -2.83 -12.35 -2.81
CA LYS A 1047 -3.56 -11.08 -2.67
C LYS A 1047 -4.91 -11.26 -1.95
N MET A 1048 -5.64 -12.33 -2.24
CA MET A 1048 -6.93 -12.60 -1.57
C MET A 1048 -6.73 -12.87 -0.08
N HIS A 1049 -5.71 -13.64 0.31
CA HIS A 1049 -5.36 -13.87 1.70
C HIS A 1049 -4.99 -12.56 2.43
N MET A 1050 -4.21 -11.68 1.79
CA MET A 1050 -3.88 -10.35 2.34
C MET A 1050 -5.14 -9.50 2.60
N ILE A 1051 -6.09 -9.46 1.65
CA ILE A 1051 -7.35 -8.74 1.77
C ILE A 1051 -8.22 -9.34 2.88
N ALA A 1052 -8.40 -10.67 2.85
CA ALA A 1052 -9.16 -11.42 3.82
C ALA A 1052 -8.61 -11.25 5.25
N ASN A 1053 -7.29 -11.03 5.40
CA ASN A 1053 -6.71 -10.78 6.71
C ASN A 1053 -7.10 -9.40 7.28
N VAL A 1054 -7.13 -8.33 6.49
CA VAL A 1054 -7.60 -7.01 6.97
C VAL A 1054 -9.11 -7.06 7.31
N ILE A 1055 -9.89 -7.78 6.49
CA ILE A 1055 -11.32 -8.08 6.73
C ILE A 1055 -11.50 -8.87 8.04
N ARG A 1056 -10.64 -9.86 8.29
CA ARG A 1056 -10.62 -10.65 9.52
C ARG A 1056 -10.33 -9.77 10.73
N THR A 1057 -9.31 -8.91 10.69
CA THR A 1057 -9.03 -7.94 11.77
C THR A 1057 -10.20 -6.98 12.01
N PHE A 1058 -10.86 -6.50 10.96
CA PHE A 1058 -12.06 -5.67 11.08
C PHE A 1058 -13.22 -6.42 11.78
N LYS A 1059 -13.36 -7.73 11.54
CA LYS A 1059 -14.34 -8.60 12.20
C LYS A 1059 -13.95 -8.92 13.65
N GLU A 1060 -12.68 -9.16 13.92
CA GLU A 1060 -12.11 -9.43 15.25
C GLU A 1060 -12.30 -8.25 16.20
N CYS A 1061 -12.12 -7.02 15.73
CA CYS A 1061 -12.39 -5.80 16.52
C CYS A 1061 -13.82 -5.74 17.09
N LYS A 1062 -14.79 -6.41 16.44
CA LYS A 1062 -16.20 -6.48 16.88
C LYS A 1062 -16.50 -7.64 17.83
N ALA A 1063 -15.57 -8.58 18.01
CA ALA A 1063 -15.83 -9.80 18.76
C ALA A 1063 -16.15 -9.46 20.23
N SER A 1064 -17.35 -9.80 20.69
CA SER A 1064 -17.67 -9.70 22.11
C SER A 1064 -17.11 -10.92 22.84
N ALA A 1065 -16.33 -10.70 23.90
CA ALA A 1065 -15.90 -11.79 24.77
C ALA A 1065 -17.14 -12.51 25.37
N SER A 1066 -17.22 -13.82 25.17
CA SER A 1066 -18.35 -14.66 25.62
C SER A 1066 -18.60 -14.49 27.12
N GLY A 1067 -19.72 -13.86 27.47
CA GLY A 1067 -20.16 -13.64 28.85
C GLY A 1067 -20.54 -12.19 29.19
N VAL A 1068 -20.17 -11.19 28.39
CA VAL A 1068 -20.47 -9.76 28.68
C VAL A 1068 -21.59 -9.20 27.80
N THR A 1069 -22.79 -9.76 27.93
CA THR A 1069 -24.04 -9.13 27.48
C THR A 1069 -24.44 -7.98 28.41
N GLY A 1070 -23.52 -7.03 28.65
CA GLY A 1070 -23.63 -5.97 29.65
C GLY A 1070 -23.26 -4.56 29.16
N ILE A 1071 -22.64 -4.42 27.99
CA ILE A 1071 -22.26 -3.11 27.43
C ILE A 1071 -23.51 -2.28 27.02
N LEU A 1072 -24.67 -2.94 26.83
CA LEU A 1072 -25.96 -2.30 26.59
C LEU A 1072 -26.82 -2.13 27.87
N HIS A 1073 -26.20 -2.05 29.07
CA HIS A 1073 -26.85 -1.39 30.20
C HIS A 1073 -26.97 0.12 29.91
N ARG A 1074 -28.06 0.48 29.23
CA ARG A 1074 -28.44 1.88 29.03
C ARG A 1074 -28.91 2.47 30.36
N ASP A 1075 -28.04 3.22 31.02
CA ASP A 1075 -28.50 4.38 31.79
C ASP A 1075 -29.03 5.39 30.76
N GLU A 1076 -30.34 5.33 30.46
CA GLU A 1076 -30.96 6.12 29.40
C GLU A 1076 -30.94 7.63 29.73
N LYS A 1077 -29.92 8.31 29.19
CA LYS A 1077 -29.80 9.77 29.11
C LYS A 1077 -30.11 10.23 27.67
N PRO A 1078 -31.40 10.24 27.24
CA PRO A 1078 -31.76 10.48 25.85
C PRO A 1078 -31.25 11.84 25.34
N ASP A 1079 -31.24 12.87 26.20
CA ASP A 1079 -30.77 14.20 25.83
C ASP A 1079 -29.31 14.22 25.38
N SER A 1080 -28.40 13.53 26.10
CA SER A 1080 -26.98 13.53 25.72
C SER A 1080 -26.78 12.74 24.43
N GLN A 1081 -27.48 11.62 24.25
CA GLN A 1081 -27.44 10.81 23.03
C GLN A 1081 -27.93 11.59 21.80
N LEU A 1082 -29.01 12.36 21.92
CA LEU A 1082 -29.52 13.19 20.82
C LEU A 1082 -28.52 14.27 20.39
N HIS A 1083 -27.83 14.90 21.34
CA HIS A 1083 -26.76 15.88 21.06
C HIS A 1083 -25.50 15.24 20.47
N ILE A 1084 -25.07 14.06 20.97
CA ILE A 1084 -23.93 13.33 20.40
C ILE A 1084 -24.21 12.91 18.95
N ARG A 1085 -25.43 12.47 18.62
CA ARG A 1085 -25.79 11.97 17.29
C ARG A 1085 -25.88 13.04 16.19
N ASN A 1086 -25.90 14.33 16.54
CA ASN A 1086 -26.15 15.44 15.60
C ASN A 1086 -25.21 16.64 15.85
N LEU A 1087 -23.90 16.49 15.61
CA LEU A 1087 -22.93 17.56 15.85
C LEU A 1087 -22.99 18.59 14.71
N ARG A 1088 -23.11 19.88 15.04
CA ARG A 1088 -23.04 20.96 14.04
C ARG A 1088 -21.61 21.45 13.90
N VAL A 1089 -21.08 21.40 12.66
CA VAL A 1089 -19.66 21.62 12.37
C VAL A 1089 -19.45 22.57 11.20
N ILE A 1090 -18.29 23.21 11.16
CA ILE A 1090 -17.75 23.90 9.97
C ILE A 1090 -16.70 22.96 9.36
N ASP A 1091 -16.91 22.55 8.11
CA ASP A 1091 -16.03 21.68 7.33
C ASP A 1091 -15.22 22.44 6.25
N ASP A 1092 -15.58 23.70 5.94
CA ASP A 1092 -14.75 24.55 5.09
C ASP A 1092 -13.47 25.01 5.81
N GLN A 1093 -12.34 24.44 5.38
CA GLN A 1093 -11.01 24.76 5.88
C GLN A 1093 -10.59 26.23 5.64
N ARG A 1094 -11.17 26.94 4.66
CA ARG A 1094 -10.87 28.37 4.45
C ARG A 1094 -11.45 29.20 5.58
N ARG A 1095 -12.76 29.11 5.82
CA ARG A 1095 -13.45 29.78 6.93
C ARG A 1095 -12.89 29.41 8.30
N LEU A 1096 -12.48 28.15 8.52
CA LEU A 1096 -11.80 27.73 9.74
C LEU A 1096 -10.47 28.51 9.96
N LEU A 1097 -9.68 28.70 8.90
CA LEU A 1097 -8.44 29.49 8.95
C LEU A 1097 -8.72 30.99 9.13
N GLU A 1098 -9.73 31.54 8.47
CA GLU A 1098 -10.14 32.94 8.63
C GLU A 1098 -10.58 33.25 10.07
N MET A 1099 -11.44 32.40 10.66
CA MET A 1099 -11.80 32.49 12.07
C MET A 1099 -10.56 32.41 12.98
N SER A 1100 -9.61 31.53 12.68
CA SER A 1100 -8.35 31.44 13.42
C SER A 1100 -7.51 32.72 13.33
N TYR A 1101 -7.43 33.36 12.16
CA TYR A 1101 -6.69 34.62 11.99
C TYR A 1101 -7.37 35.82 12.67
N LEU A 1102 -8.70 35.83 12.77
CA LEU A 1102 -9.45 36.82 13.57
C LEU A 1102 -9.24 36.61 15.09
N ILE A 1103 -9.01 35.38 15.51
CA ILE A 1103 -8.80 34.99 16.92
C ILE A 1103 -7.39 35.33 17.41
N GLU A 1104 -6.37 34.92 16.65
CA GLU A 1104 -4.95 35.18 16.92
C GLU A 1104 -4.29 35.57 15.58
N PRO A 1105 -4.12 36.86 15.27
CA PRO A 1105 -3.51 37.31 14.01
C PRO A 1105 -2.08 36.78 13.81
N LYS A 1106 -1.62 36.73 12.56
CA LYS A 1106 -0.19 36.49 12.29
C LYS A 1106 0.62 37.67 12.83
N MET A 1107 1.55 37.38 13.74
CA MET A 1107 2.66 38.28 14.06
C MET A 1107 3.45 38.52 12.78
N SER A 1108 3.30 39.69 12.18
CA SER A 1108 4.24 40.13 11.16
C SER A 1108 5.61 40.24 11.82
N LYS A 1109 6.59 39.48 11.34
CA LYS A 1109 7.98 39.88 11.56
C LYS A 1109 8.13 41.28 10.95
N ARG A 1110 8.58 42.23 11.77
CA ARG A 1110 9.11 43.52 11.34
C ARG A 1110 10.63 43.40 11.24
#